data_AF-A0A8D8ZNU6-F1
#
_entry.id   AF-A0A8D8ZNU6-F1
#
_cell.length_a   1.000
_cell.length_b   1.000
_cell.length_c   1.000
_cell.angle_alpha   90.00
_cell.angle_beta   90.00
_cell.angle_gamma   90.00
#
_symmetry.space_group_name_H-M   'P 1'
#
loop_
_entity.id
_entity.type
_entity.pdbx_description
1 polymer ?
#
loop_
_entity_poly.entity_id
_entity_poly.type
_entity_poly.pdbx_seq_one_letter_code
_entity_poly.pdbx_strand_id
1 'polypeptide(L)'
;MPLNPRIFVEHNNYPFSSKTYDISLENIKVLFRWNAPSSRQMIESYRVSCSFSNQFGENQYCRSPILENCTLHYETNDVPANSTVHLKVSACVSSGCGPPTPQLDAPILFENPVPELLISTRDGILEMDFDMGLTHTLTPALPASPLMDFIFLENYLVYGLGTHLTILSFDSMAIQWEFQLNGTITGLAVDWVGRFIYWAETTRPSEEGTQQTTCSSAVNRLDLSSLKMEMVLRRNTTITSLLVEPLQGMLLWLEREEDRNRSSVFSSSLTGADVTKFFASHYNKDACSCVNDTLYMDFLAIDYLAREPALLFVDAVSLELVSSDMKACKCEYILRLGQSFQPSSVTSDHKHIYWYQPNEEKIYSVRKFSDNILDAVSLPLKPVTAIKSGSLHLQPFPDVHCLIPSNYVYTDIKLLKRSSHSIKLEMPQASVPPDCIQTSVPSLEYTLYYGLLEHYADIEYNLCTDVNNCNKITVFEPTVELTELEPSHVYVFVVQIDNHYRRYLKAEPFFPPHVTFQTASEAPPTVKQVNVTLLTPYSILIQWSPVHHNASLWYSVFCKSLSSASNFTKEKVVSSNSNLSLEIRKLSANTQYQISIKVYAEDSISNSESKPTLVQTYPEPSNITLLKKAAYAFILKWEHDFLYRSSVLQYFINQSWTNITAAPWTNNSSSENITNDNRRTNWNASIQTNIYYVTNLRPKTKYTFRLILIYNHSNIVHYWPHKYPFNLFETLGDRPTTPMAPTVAIHRVVWEAPNDNGDPITLYWLEVKSPRTNWTKCAAGPEPFWKISSEYLQNTHRFRVKAYNSYGWSEYSDPSIQFDLSYQEPITYFMAPFGVLSGMVIIFASICTLCVLKCKKPTGGSKSKSKVQDYELDHLRCETLVEARNPMYMSSADYVPTDADIAALPKIKRDQITLVKFLGSGAFGEVF
;
A
#
# COMPACT_ATOMS: atom_id res chain seq x y z
N MET A 1 23.76 -9.39 -79.05
CA MET A 1 23.73 -8.37 -77.98
C MET A 1 23.20 -9.04 -76.71
N PRO A 2 23.79 -8.78 -75.54
CA PRO A 2 23.23 -9.17 -74.24
C PRO A 2 21.81 -8.60 -74.05
N LEU A 3 20.99 -9.26 -73.23
CA LEU A 3 19.58 -8.90 -73.01
C LEU A 3 19.37 -8.38 -71.59
N ASN A 4 18.32 -7.59 -71.36
CA ASN A 4 17.91 -7.08 -70.04
C ASN A 4 19.06 -6.59 -69.13
N PRO A 5 19.93 -5.68 -69.60
CA PRO A 5 20.93 -5.05 -68.73
C PRO A 5 20.25 -4.25 -67.63
N ARG A 6 20.83 -4.25 -66.43
CA ARG A 6 20.30 -3.56 -65.23
C ARG A 6 21.41 -3.24 -64.23
N ILE A 7 21.27 -2.12 -63.54
CA ILE A 7 22.24 -1.62 -62.55
C ILE A 7 21.56 -1.59 -61.18
N PHE A 8 22.23 -2.20 -60.19
CA PHE A 8 21.90 -2.12 -58.78
C PHE A 8 22.98 -1.31 -58.06
N VAL A 9 22.56 -0.50 -57.10
CA VAL A 9 23.41 0.37 -56.28
C VAL A 9 23.06 0.09 -54.83
N GLU A 10 24.05 -0.31 -54.04
CA GLU A 10 23.90 -0.65 -52.63
C GLU A 10 24.87 0.18 -51.79
N HIS A 11 24.39 0.75 -50.69
CA HIS A 11 25.19 1.58 -49.79
C HIS A 11 25.58 0.76 -48.55
N ASN A 12 26.85 0.36 -48.44
CA ASN A 12 27.31 -0.52 -47.35
C ASN A 12 27.43 0.19 -45.98
N ASN A 13 27.30 1.53 -45.92
CA ASN A 13 27.51 2.35 -44.71
C ASN A 13 26.23 3.04 -44.20
N TYR A 14 25.08 2.39 -44.33
CA TYR A 14 23.85 2.78 -43.66
C TYR A 14 23.74 1.98 -42.35
N PRO A 15 23.43 2.58 -41.18
CA PRO A 15 22.32 3.53 -41.06
C PRO A 15 22.58 4.84 -40.28
N PHE A 16 23.81 5.16 -39.90
CA PHE A 16 24.11 6.31 -39.02
C PHE A 16 24.64 7.55 -39.76
N SER A 17 24.57 7.59 -41.10
CA SER A 17 25.04 8.75 -41.85
C SER A 17 24.14 9.96 -41.57
N SER A 18 24.74 11.04 -41.06
CA SER A 18 24.01 12.29 -40.82
C SER A 18 23.36 12.75 -42.12
N LYS A 19 22.14 13.32 -42.04
CA LYS A 19 21.41 13.93 -43.18
C LYS A 19 22.21 14.99 -43.97
N THR A 20 23.40 15.34 -43.49
CA THR A 20 24.41 16.17 -44.15
C THR A 20 25.43 15.32 -44.93
N TYR A 21 25.18 15.13 -46.23
CA TYR A 21 26.14 15.18 -47.34
C TYR A 21 27.58 14.61 -47.18
N ASP A 22 27.82 13.60 -46.34
CA ASP A 22 29.10 12.89 -46.32
C ASP A 22 28.87 11.38 -46.36
N ILE A 23 28.38 10.90 -47.51
CA ILE A 23 28.58 9.49 -47.88
C ILE A 23 30.08 9.35 -48.15
N SER A 24 30.83 8.92 -47.13
CA SER A 24 32.25 8.60 -47.28
C SER A 24 32.46 7.70 -48.50
N LEU A 25 33.36 8.10 -49.40
CA LEU A 25 33.63 7.52 -50.72
C LEU A 25 33.95 6.02 -50.77
N GLU A 26 34.07 5.34 -49.63
CA GLU A 26 34.66 3.99 -49.56
C GLU A 26 33.66 2.83 -49.63
N ASN A 27 32.34 3.06 -49.60
CA ASN A 27 31.38 1.99 -49.28
C ASN A 27 30.10 1.98 -50.15
N ILE A 28 30.26 2.13 -51.47
CA ILE A 28 29.17 1.93 -52.42
C ILE A 28 29.51 0.77 -53.35
N LYS A 29 28.57 -0.16 -53.48
CA LYS A 29 28.67 -1.31 -54.37
C LYS A 29 27.74 -1.12 -55.55
N VAL A 30 28.31 -1.14 -56.76
CA VAL A 30 27.55 -1.10 -58.01
C VAL A 30 27.58 -2.48 -58.64
N LEU A 31 26.42 -3.10 -58.81
CA LEU A 31 26.26 -4.40 -59.44
C LEU A 31 25.52 -4.27 -60.77
N PHE A 32 26.20 -4.59 -61.87
CA PHE A 32 25.66 -4.59 -63.22
C PHE A 32 25.34 -6.02 -63.65
N ARG A 33 24.08 -6.32 -63.97
CA ARG A 33 23.65 -7.66 -64.42
C ARG A 33 23.06 -7.63 -65.82
N TRP A 34 23.14 -8.75 -66.55
CA TRP A 34 22.49 -8.93 -67.84
C TRP A 34 22.11 -10.39 -68.08
N ASN A 35 21.18 -10.61 -69.00
CA ASN A 35 20.83 -11.94 -69.49
C ASN A 35 21.68 -12.28 -70.74
N ALA A 36 22.05 -13.54 -70.86
CA ALA A 36 22.77 -14.03 -72.04
C ALA A 36 21.93 -13.81 -73.33
N PRO A 37 22.58 -13.50 -74.47
CA PRO A 37 21.92 -13.44 -75.77
C PRO A 37 21.14 -14.71 -76.12
N SER A 38 20.10 -14.58 -76.97
CA SER A 38 19.28 -15.73 -77.42
C SER A 38 20.07 -16.84 -78.13
N SER A 39 21.21 -16.51 -78.75
CA SER A 39 22.16 -17.48 -79.31
C SER A 39 23.35 -17.64 -78.37
N ARG A 40 23.33 -18.69 -77.53
CA ARG A 40 24.38 -18.95 -76.51
C ARG A 40 25.57 -19.78 -77.02
N GLN A 41 25.43 -20.47 -78.15
CA GLN A 41 26.35 -21.55 -78.55
C GLN A 41 27.75 -21.10 -79.04
N MET A 42 28.08 -19.81 -79.00
CA MET A 42 29.37 -19.30 -79.52
C MET A 42 30.02 -18.20 -78.65
N ILE A 43 29.49 -17.90 -77.47
CA ILE A 43 30.03 -16.80 -76.63
C ILE A 43 31.25 -17.27 -75.86
N GLU A 44 32.37 -16.57 -76.02
CA GLU A 44 33.64 -16.85 -75.34
C GLU A 44 33.89 -15.89 -74.16
N SER A 45 33.45 -14.64 -74.26
CA SER A 45 33.62 -13.65 -73.19
C SER A 45 32.61 -12.49 -73.26
N TYR A 46 32.50 -11.72 -72.19
CA TYR A 46 31.77 -10.45 -72.15
C TYR A 46 32.71 -9.28 -71.91
N ARG A 47 32.58 -8.20 -72.68
CA ARG A 47 33.33 -6.95 -72.46
C ARG A 47 32.40 -5.91 -71.83
N VAL A 48 32.74 -5.48 -70.62
CA VAL A 48 32.02 -4.39 -69.92
C VAL A 48 32.77 -3.08 -70.15
N SER A 49 32.05 -2.02 -70.46
CA SER A 49 32.58 -0.65 -70.47
C SER A 49 31.92 0.12 -69.34
N CYS A 50 32.73 0.62 -68.42
CA CYS A 50 32.30 1.37 -67.24
C CYS A 50 32.93 2.76 -67.24
N SER A 51 32.10 3.79 -67.10
CA SER A 51 32.50 5.19 -66.93
C SER A 51 31.57 5.88 -65.97
N PHE A 52 31.96 7.00 -65.39
CA PHE A 52 31.12 7.79 -64.50
C PHE A 52 31.32 9.28 -64.76
N SER A 53 30.26 10.06 -64.56
CA SER A 53 30.29 11.51 -64.64
C SER A 53 30.10 12.12 -63.26
N ASN A 54 30.94 13.09 -62.91
CA ASN A 54 30.74 13.91 -61.71
C ASN A 54 29.64 14.96 -61.96
N GLN A 55 29.27 15.72 -60.92
CA GLN A 55 28.28 16.81 -61.01
C GLN A 55 28.65 17.91 -62.03
N PHE A 56 29.91 17.99 -62.46
CA PHE A 56 30.42 18.92 -63.47
C PHE A 56 30.43 18.35 -64.90
N GLY A 57 29.99 17.10 -65.09
CA GLY A 57 29.91 16.44 -66.39
C GLY A 57 31.24 15.93 -66.94
N GLU A 58 32.29 15.87 -66.11
CA GLU A 58 33.57 15.25 -66.52
C GLU A 58 33.45 13.72 -66.46
N ASN A 59 33.68 13.07 -67.60
CA ASN A 59 33.66 11.61 -67.71
C ASN A 59 35.01 11.00 -67.28
N GLN A 60 34.97 10.16 -66.26
CA GLN A 60 36.07 9.30 -65.83
C GLN A 60 35.74 7.83 -66.13
N TYR A 61 36.76 6.97 -66.17
CA TYR A 61 36.60 5.56 -66.53
C TYR A 61 36.90 4.67 -65.33
N CYS A 62 36.01 3.72 -65.04
CA CYS A 62 36.30 2.65 -64.08
C CYS A 62 36.98 1.48 -64.79
N ARG A 63 37.37 0.47 -64.01
CA ARG A 63 37.88 -0.80 -64.53
C ARG A 63 36.88 -1.40 -65.52
N SER A 64 37.31 -1.64 -66.75
CA SER A 64 36.47 -2.21 -67.82
C SER A 64 36.98 -3.62 -68.19
N PRO A 65 36.58 -4.68 -67.45
CA PRO A 65 37.12 -6.02 -67.63
C PRO A 65 36.53 -6.75 -68.84
N ILE A 66 37.27 -7.78 -69.29
CA ILE A 66 36.74 -8.86 -70.11
C ILE A 66 36.47 -10.04 -69.17
N LEU A 67 35.22 -10.49 -69.13
CA LEU A 67 34.70 -11.51 -68.24
C LEU A 67 34.50 -12.82 -69.00
N GLU A 68 34.54 -13.94 -68.29
CA GLU A 68 34.31 -15.28 -68.87
C GLU A 68 32.86 -15.44 -69.37
N ASN A 69 32.63 -16.43 -70.25
CA ASN A 69 31.33 -16.66 -70.88
C ASN A 69 30.18 -17.04 -69.91
N CYS A 70 30.51 -17.54 -68.72
CA CYS A 70 29.54 -17.90 -67.68
C CYS A 70 29.21 -16.72 -66.74
N THR A 71 30.01 -15.65 -66.76
CA THR A 71 29.82 -14.50 -65.87
C THR A 71 28.81 -13.53 -66.47
N LEU A 72 27.65 -13.39 -65.83
CA LEU A 72 26.54 -12.53 -66.27
C LEU A 72 26.34 -11.28 -65.40
N HIS A 73 27.35 -10.94 -64.60
CA HIS A 73 27.36 -9.77 -63.75
C HIS A 73 28.75 -9.13 -63.69
N TYR A 74 28.80 -7.86 -63.30
CA TYR A 74 30.01 -7.10 -63.05
C TYR A 74 29.81 -6.24 -61.79
N GLU A 75 30.77 -6.27 -60.88
CA GLU A 75 30.74 -5.52 -59.62
C GLU A 75 31.89 -4.53 -59.56
N THR A 76 31.62 -3.32 -59.05
CA THR A 76 32.64 -2.29 -58.81
C THR A 76 32.29 -1.42 -57.62
N ASN A 77 33.33 -1.03 -56.89
CA ASN A 77 33.29 -0.03 -55.81
C ASN A 77 34.06 1.24 -56.19
N ASP A 78 34.54 1.34 -57.44
CA ASP A 78 35.43 2.41 -57.91
C ASP A 78 34.65 3.69 -58.28
N VAL A 79 33.41 3.85 -57.80
CA VAL A 79 32.49 4.90 -58.24
C VAL A 79 32.16 5.85 -57.07
N PRO A 80 32.45 7.16 -57.20
CA PRO A 80 32.15 8.15 -56.16
C PRO A 80 30.65 8.36 -55.88
N ALA A 81 30.30 8.68 -54.63
CA ALA A 81 28.91 8.89 -54.17
C ALA A 81 28.13 9.97 -54.95
N ASN A 82 28.81 11.04 -55.37
CA ASN A 82 28.22 12.18 -56.10
C ASN A 82 28.43 12.08 -57.62
N SER A 83 28.28 10.87 -58.18
CA SER A 83 28.45 10.63 -59.61
C SER A 83 27.30 9.84 -60.21
N THR A 84 27.22 9.83 -61.54
CA THR A 84 26.33 8.94 -62.30
C THR A 84 27.19 7.92 -63.02
N VAL A 85 26.96 6.63 -62.77
CA VAL A 85 27.67 5.55 -63.47
C VAL A 85 26.98 5.23 -64.79
N HIS A 86 27.78 4.97 -65.81
CA HIS A 86 27.41 4.70 -67.18
C HIS A 86 28.00 3.34 -67.59
N LEU A 87 27.14 2.35 -67.83
CA LEU A 87 27.52 0.96 -68.07
C LEU A 87 26.92 0.41 -69.36
N LYS A 88 27.73 -0.35 -70.09
CA LYS A 88 27.29 -1.15 -71.26
C LYS A 88 28.10 -2.44 -71.37
N VAL A 89 27.49 -3.48 -71.93
CA VAL A 89 28.14 -4.79 -72.11
C VAL A 89 28.01 -5.29 -73.55
N SER A 90 29.07 -5.91 -74.05
CA SER A 90 29.10 -6.59 -75.36
C SER A 90 29.43 -8.07 -75.17
N ALA A 91 28.78 -8.94 -75.96
CA ALA A 91 29.15 -10.35 -76.02
C ALA A 91 30.22 -10.55 -77.11
N CYS A 92 31.27 -11.30 -76.81
CA CYS A 92 32.40 -11.53 -77.70
C CYS A 92 32.56 -13.02 -78.03
N VAL A 93 32.92 -13.27 -79.28
CA VAL A 93 33.24 -14.60 -79.84
C VAL A 93 34.66 -14.52 -80.44
N SER A 94 35.22 -15.64 -80.90
CA SER A 94 36.58 -15.69 -81.47
C SER A 94 36.84 -14.70 -82.62
N SER A 95 35.82 -14.30 -83.37
CA SER A 95 35.91 -13.31 -84.46
C SER A 95 35.75 -11.85 -84.02
N GLY A 96 35.40 -11.57 -82.76
CA GLY A 96 35.25 -10.22 -82.22
C GLY A 96 34.02 -10.03 -81.34
N CYS A 97 33.80 -8.80 -80.89
CA CYS A 97 32.65 -8.43 -80.05
C CYS A 97 31.48 -7.96 -80.91
N GLY A 98 30.27 -8.43 -80.59
CA GLY A 98 29.03 -7.91 -81.16
C GLY A 98 28.68 -6.51 -80.64
N PRO A 99 27.55 -5.93 -81.08
CA PRO A 99 27.14 -4.59 -80.64
C PRO A 99 26.89 -4.54 -79.11
N PRO A 100 27.28 -3.44 -78.45
CA PRO A 100 27.01 -3.24 -77.03
C PRO A 100 25.51 -3.06 -76.78
N THR A 101 25.08 -3.33 -75.55
CA THR A 101 23.77 -2.89 -75.06
C THR A 101 23.62 -1.37 -75.14
N PRO A 102 22.38 -0.84 -75.13
CA PRO A 102 22.15 0.55 -74.78
C PRO A 102 22.91 0.91 -73.49
N GLN A 103 23.40 2.14 -73.42
CA GLN A 103 24.03 2.64 -72.21
C GLN A 103 22.97 2.77 -71.11
N LEU A 104 23.28 2.22 -69.93
CA LEU A 104 22.46 2.42 -68.75
C LEU A 104 23.17 3.40 -67.82
N ASP A 105 22.39 4.33 -67.31
CA ASP A 105 22.85 5.38 -66.42
C ASP A 105 22.19 5.17 -65.04
N ALA A 106 22.98 5.19 -63.97
CA ALA A 106 22.47 5.10 -62.61
C ALA A 106 23.12 6.17 -61.72
N PRO A 107 22.33 7.11 -61.17
CA PRO A 107 22.83 8.07 -60.19
C PRO A 107 23.15 7.35 -58.89
N ILE A 108 24.38 7.49 -58.41
CA ILE A 108 24.86 6.75 -57.24
C ILE A 108 24.23 7.21 -55.92
N LEU A 109 23.75 8.45 -55.89
CA LEU A 109 23.02 9.02 -54.76
C LEU A 109 21.75 8.24 -54.39
N PHE A 110 21.12 7.57 -55.36
CA PHE A 110 19.86 6.86 -55.14
C PHE A 110 20.12 5.36 -55.03
N GLU A 111 19.82 4.81 -53.86
CA GLU A 111 19.97 3.38 -53.62
C GLU A 111 18.96 2.57 -54.46
N ASN A 112 19.42 1.42 -54.95
CA ASN A 112 18.63 0.48 -55.73
C ASN A 112 19.25 -0.91 -55.58
N PRO A 113 19.10 -1.55 -54.42
CA PRO A 113 19.72 -2.84 -54.18
C PRO A 113 19.03 -3.94 -55.00
N VAL A 114 19.64 -5.12 -54.99
CA VAL A 114 19.04 -6.30 -55.62
C VAL A 114 17.72 -6.62 -54.90
N PRO A 115 16.63 -6.91 -55.63
CA PRO A 115 15.36 -7.29 -55.02
C PRO A 115 15.47 -8.68 -54.40
N GLU A 116 15.81 -8.72 -53.11
CA GLU A 116 15.93 -9.93 -52.32
C GLU A 116 14.69 -10.13 -51.45
N LEU A 117 14.17 -11.35 -51.41
CA LEU A 117 13.00 -11.73 -50.63
C LEU A 117 13.35 -12.89 -49.69
N LEU A 118 13.02 -12.74 -48.43
CA LEU A 118 12.90 -13.85 -47.49
C LEU A 118 11.49 -14.45 -47.62
N ILE A 119 11.42 -15.77 -47.75
CA ILE A 119 10.19 -16.50 -48.03
C ILE A 119 10.03 -17.62 -47.01
N SER A 120 8.89 -17.64 -46.31
CA SER A 120 8.53 -18.70 -45.39
C SER A 120 7.64 -19.74 -46.08
N THR A 121 8.13 -20.97 -46.14
CA THR A 121 7.43 -22.13 -46.73
C THR A 121 7.31 -23.26 -45.72
N ARG A 122 6.63 -24.36 -46.09
CA ARG A 122 6.67 -25.61 -45.29
C ARG A 122 8.04 -26.31 -45.34
N ASP A 123 8.83 -26.02 -46.37
CA ASP A 123 10.16 -26.61 -46.53
C ASP A 123 11.25 -25.79 -45.81
N GLY A 124 10.87 -24.77 -45.04
CA GLY A 124 11.76 -23.87 -44.33
C GLY A 124 11.69 -22.44 -44.84
N ILE A 125 12.64 -21.63 -44.36
CA ILE A 125 12.85 -20.24 -44.78
C ILE A 125 13.84 -20.25 -45.94
N LEU A 126 13.50 -19.53 -47.01
CA LEU A 126 14.28 -19.40 -48.23
C LEU A 126 14.65 -17.93 -48.44
N GLU A 127 15.83 -17.69 -48.99
CA GLU A 127 16.24 -16.41 -49.56
C GLU A 127 16.10 -16.50 -51.08
N MET A 128 15.53 -15.46 -51.70
CA MET A 128 15.26 -15.43 -53.12
C MET A 128 15.78 -14.14 -53.74
N ASP A 129 16.68 -14.28 -54.71
CA ASP A 129 17.01 -13.21 -55.64
C ASP A 129 15.89 -13.15 -56.69
N PHE A 130 14.99 -12.18 -56.55
CA PHE A 130 13.82 -12.05 -57.42
C PHE A 130 14.22 -11.65 -58.85
N ASP A 131 15.37 -11.00 -59.01
CA ASP A 131 15.88 -10.59 -60.33
C ASP A 131 16.34 -11.79 -61.17
N MET A 132 17.05 -12.74 -60.54
CA MET A 132 17.50 -13.96 -61.21
C MET A 132 16.53 -15.14 -61.10
N GLY A 133 15.56 -15.08 -60.18
CA GLY A 133 14.68 -16.19 -59.83
C GLY A 133 15.42 -17.35 -59.17
N LEU A 134 16.53 -17.05 -58.47
CA LEU A 134 17.33 -18.05 -57.75
C LEU A 134 16.92 -18.08 -56.28
N THR A 135 16.73 -19.27 -55.74
CA THR A 135 16.38 -19.48 -54.33
C THR A 135 17.46 -20.26 -53.61
N HIS A 136 17.82 -19.80 -52.41
CA HIS A 136 18.74 -20.45 -51.50
C HIS A 136 17.98 -20.84 -50.22
N THR A 137 18.11 -22.10 -49.78
CA THR A 137 17.43 -22.59 -48.58
C THR A 137 18.26 -22.27 -47.34
N LEU A 138 17.70 -21.48 -46.42
CA LEU A 138 18.38 -21.03 -45.20
C LEU A 138 18.22 -22.03 -44.05
N THR A 139 17.00 -22.54 -43.85
CA THR A 139 16.71 -23.49 -42.77
C THR A 139 16.32 -24.87 -43.31
N PRO A 140 16.53 -25.95 -42.55
CA PRO A 140 15.94 -27.26 -42.87
C PRO A 140 14.41 -27.20 -42.95
N ALA A 141 13.81 -28.28 -43.50
CA ALA A 141 12.36 -28.42 -43.56
C ALA A 141 11.72 -28.34 -42.17
N LEU A 142 10.70 -27.50 -42.03
CA LEU A 142 10.01 -27.23 -40.78
C LEU A 142 8.64 -27.93 -40.77
N PRO A 143 8.14 -28.38 -39.60
CA PRO A 143 6.87 -29.10 -39.51
C PRO A 143 5.65 -28.24 -39.89
N ALA A 144 5.78 -26.93 -39.79
CA ALA A 144 4.82 -25.94 -40.29
C ALA A 144 5.58 -24.70 -40.75
N SER A 145 4.89 -23.79 -41.42
CA SER A 145 5.52 -22.57 -41.91
C SER A 145 5.65 -21.53 -40.80
N PRO A 146 6.87 -21.05 -40.51
CA PRO A 146 7.09 -20.10 -39.42
C PRO A 146 6.69 -18.67 -39.80
N LEU A 147 6.33 -17.88 -38.80
CA LEU A 147 6.38 -16.42 -38.90
C LEU A 147 7.85 -15.99 -38.84
N MET A 148 8.23 -14.95 -39.56
CA MET A 148 9.62 -14.49 -39.60
C MET A 148 9.74 -12.98 -39.69
N ASP A 149 10.82 -12.46 -39.12
CA ASP A 149 11.26 -11.07 -39.25
C ASP A 149 12.79 -10.99 -39.05
N PHE A 150 13.39 -9.83 -39.28
CA PHE A 150 14.85 -9.69 -39.29
C PHE A 150 15.35 -8.48 -38.49
N ILE A 151 16.61 -8.54 -38.04
CA ILE A 151 17.37 -7.39 -37.53
C ILE A 151 18.63 -7.29 -38.38
N PHE A 152 18.62 -6.40 -39.38
CA PHE A 152 19.69 -6.36 -40.38
C PHE A 152 21.03 -5.92 -39.81
N LEU A 153 21.04 -4.95 -38.91
CA LEU A 153 22.27 -4.44 -38.31
C LEU A 153 23.04 -5.51 -37.51
N GLU A 154 22.33 -6.43 -36.86
CA GLU A 154 22.90 -7.51 -36.04
C GLU A 154 22.98 -8.85 -36.77
N ASN A 155 22.48 -8.88 -38.01
CA ASN A 155 22.40 -10.09 -38.82
C ASN A 155 21.63 -11.23 -38.13
N TYR A 156 20.50 -10.91 -37.51
CA TYR A 156 19.64 -11.87 -36.81
C TYR A 156 18.34 -12.15 -37.56
N LEU A 157 18.08 -13.45 -37.80
CA LEU A 157 16.79 -13.96 -38.27
C LEU A 157 15.96 -14.39 -37.08
N VAL A 158 14.80 -13.77 -36.89
CA VAL A 158 13.84 -14.14 -35.85
C VAL A 158 12.72 -14.93 -36.50
N TYR A 159 12.42 -16.13 -36.00
CA TYR A 159 11.27 -16.87 -36.47
C TYR A 159 10.47 -17.51 -35.33
N GLY A 160 9.16 -17.58 -35.53
CA GLY A 160 8.19 -18.12 -34.60
C GLY A 160 7.48 -19.33 -35.19
N LEU A 161 7.43 -20.43 -34.44
CA LEU A 161 6.77 -21.66 -34.88
C LEU A 161 6.04 -22.35 -33.72
N GLY A 162 4.72 -22.46 -33.85
CA GLY A 162 3.91 -23.09 -32.81
C GLY A 162 4.01 -22.33 -31.49
N THR A 163 4.60 -22.94 -30.48
CA THR A 163 4.83 -22.35 -29.15
C THR A 163 6.30 -21.97 -28.92
N HIS A 164 7.11 -21.86 -29.98
CA HIS A 164 8.53 -21.51 -29.89
C HIS A 164 8.83 -20.21 -30.63
N LEU A 165 9.74 -19.42 -30.05
CA LEU A 165 10.37 -18.26 -30.68
C LEU A 165 11.88 -18.50 -30.72
N THR A 166 12.48 -18.40 -31.91
CA THR A 166 13.90 -18.70 -32.13
C THR A 166 14.59 -17.52 -32.81
N ILE A 167 15.81 -17.22 -32.36
CA ILE A 167 16.68 -16.21 -32.93
C ILE A 167 17.93 -16.91 -33.46
N LEU A 168 18.20 -16.78 -34.75
CA LEU A 168 19.36 -17.33 -35.44
C LEU A 168 20.31 -16.22 -35.86
N SER A 169 21.61 -16.50 -35.84
CA SER A 169 22.57 -15.73 -36.64
C SER A 169 22.37 -16.09 -38.11
N PHE A 170 22.20 -15.09 -38.97
CA PHE A 170 21.86 -15.32 -40.37
C PHE A 170 23.00 -15.97 -41.16
N ASP A 171 24.25 -15.51 -41.04
CA ASP A 171 25.34 -16.11 -41.81
C ASP A 171 25.62 -17.57 -41.44
N SER A 172 25.57 -17.87 -40.14
CA SER A 172 25.95 -19.18 -39.60
C SER A 172 24.76 -20.14 -39.46
N MET A 173 23.54 -19.61 -39.51
CA MET A 173 22.30 -20.30 -39.13
C MET A 173 22.35 -20.93 -37.72
N ALA A 174 23.26 -20.44 -36.86
CA ALA A 174 23.41 -20.93 -35.50
C ALA A 174 22.36 -20.30 -34.58
N ILE A 175 21.68 -21.13 -33.79
CA ILE A 175 20.73 -20.70 -32.76
C ILE A 175 21.47 -19.85 -31.72
N GLN A 176 21.06 -18.60 -31.58
CA GLN A 176 21.53 -17.70 -30.53
C GLN A 176 20.67 -17.83 -29.28
N TRP A 177 19.34 -17.80 -29.47
CA TRP A 177 18.37 -17.93 -28.39
C TRP A 177 17.12 -18.70 -28.85
N GLU A 178 16.51 -19.42 -27.92
CA GLU A 178 15.24 -20.10 -28.10
C GLU A 178 14.37 -19.94 -26.85
N PHE A 179 13.10 -19.60 -27.06
CA PHE A 179 12.15 -19.32 -25.99
C PHE A 179 10.87 -20.14 -26.16
N GLN A 180 10.41 -20.73 -25.05
CA GLN A 180 9.12 -21.41 -24.96
C GLN A 180 8.02 -20.39 -24.61
N LEU A 181 6.99 -20.34 -25.45
CA LEU A 181 5.83 -19.45 -25.32
C LEU A 181 4.68 -20.15 -24.58
N ASN A 182 3.75 -19.37 -24.03
CA ASN A 182 2.57 -19.87 -23.31
C ASN A 182 1.43 -20.23 -24.26
N GLY A 183 1.36 -19.55 -25.41
CA GLY A 183 0.37 -19.78 -26.46
C GLY A 183 1.00 -20.07 -27.81
N THR A 184 0.15 -20.32 -28.81
CA THR A 184 0.61 -20.43 -30.20
C THR A 184 0.88 -19.04 -30.76
N ILE A 185 2.06 -18.81 -31.31
CA ILE A 185 2.42 -17.54 -31.95
C ILE A 185 1.55 -17.29 -33.19
N THR A 186 0.97 -16.10 -33.26
CA THR A 186 0.06 -15.69 -34.36
C THR A 186 0.47 -14.36 -35.00
N GLY A 187 1.41 -13.62 -34.41
CA GLY A 187 2.02 -12.43 -35.00
C GLY A 187 3.44 -12.25 -34.48
N LEU A 188 4.32 -11.68 -35.32
CA LEU A 188 5.72 -11.42 -34.99
C LEU A 188 6.14 -10.11 -35.66
N ALA A 189 6.77 -9.23 -34.91
CA ALA A 189 7.31 -7.98 -35.39
C ALA A 189 8.57 -7.61 -34.62
N VAL A 190 9.52 -6.97 -35.29
CA VAL A 190 10.79 -6.57 -34.69
C VAL A 190 10.96 -5.06 -34.74
N ASP A 191 11.36 -4.52 -33.60
CA ASP A 191 11.85 -3.15 -33.44
C ASP A 191 13.38 -3.16 -33.52
N TRP A 192 13.91 -2.85 -34.70
CA TRP A 192 15.36 -2.81 -34.94
C TRP A 192 16.05 -1.58 -34.32
N VAL A 193 15.30 -0.57 -33.87
CA VAL A 193 15.83 0.66 -33.26
C VAL A 193 15.93 0.50 -31.74
N GLY A 194 14.89 -0.03 -31.10
CA GLY A 194 14.91 -0.32 -29.67
C GLY A 194 15.57 -1.65 -29.32
N ARG A 195 15.77 -2.53 -30.32
CA ARG A 195 16.19 -3.94 -30.18
C ARG A 195 15.17 -4.76 -29.38
N PHE A 196 13.90 -4.62 -29.73
CA PHE A 196 12.80 -5.36 -29.11
C PHE A 196 12.15 -6.33 -30.10
N ILE A 197 11.82 -7.53 -29.63
CA ILE A 197 11.00 -8.47 -30.40
C ILE A 197 9.61 -8.51 -29.79
N TYR A 198 8.60 -8.27 -30.61
CA TYR A 198 7.20 -8.36 -30.22
C TYR A 198 6.57 -9.58 -30.86
N TRP A 199 5.76 -10.30 -30.09
CA TRP A 199 4.94 -11.37 -30.66
C TRP A 199 3.56 -11.39 -30.02
N ALA A 200 2.58 -11.77 -30.83
CA ALA A 200 1.25 -12.11 -30.37
C ALA A 200 1.17 -13.61 -30.17
N GLU A 201 0.73 -14.05 -29.00
CA GLU A 201 0.40 -15.45 -28.73
C GLU A 201 -1.09 -15.59 -28.44
N THR A 202 -1.70 -16.63 -28.99
CA THR A 202 -3.11 -16.94 -28.80
C THR A 202 -3.24 -18.21 -27.97
N THR A 203 -4.02 -18.11 -26.90
CA THR A 203 -4.37 -19.25 -26.05
C THR A 203 -5.80 -19.68 -26.37
N ARG A 204 -5.98 -20.95 -26.72
CA ARG A 204 -7.31 -21.53 -26.89
C ARG A 204 -7.76 -22.13 -25.56
N PRO A 205 -8.96 -21.79 -25.07
CA PRO A 205 -9.49 -22.40 -23.86
C PRO A 205 -9.61 -23.92 -24.05
N SER A 206 -9.21 -24.69 -23.04
CA SER A 206 -9.39 -26.14 -23.00
C SER A 206 -10.88 -26.48 -23.00
N GLU A 207 -11.28 -27.48 -23.78
CA GLU A 207 -12.69 -27.91 -23.99
C GLU A 207 -13.43 -28.43 -22.73
N GLU A 208 -12.86 -28.32 -21.54
CA GLU A 208 -13.48 -28.78 -20.30
C GLU A 208 -14.27 -27.66 -19.60
N GLY A 209 -15.58 -27.64 -19.86
CA GLY A 209 -16.57 -27.03 -18.95
C GLY A 209 -17.24 -25.75 -19.46
N THR A 210 -18.43 -25.93 -20.05
CA THR A 210 -19.54 -24.98 -20.18
C THR A 210 -19.30 -23.50 -19.80
N GLN A 211 -18.82 -22.71 -20.75
CA GLN A 211 -19.38 -21.43 -21.22
C GLN A 211 -18.44 -20.93 -22.34
N GLN A 212 -19.03 -20.47 -23.43
CA GLN A 212 -18.35 -20.05 -24.66
C GLN A 212 -17.24 -19.03 -24.32
N THR A 213 -15.99 -19.49 -24.35
CA THR A 213 -14.81 -18.72 -23.94
C THR A 213 -14.17 -18.16 -25.21
N THR A 214 -14.29 -16.85 -25.39
CA THR A 214 -13.67 -16.10 -26.49
C THR A 214 -12.16 -16.33 -26.51
N CYS A 215 -11.56 -16.55 -27.69
CA CYS A 215 -10.11 -16.65 -27.84
C CYS A 215 -9.44 -15.36 -27.31
N SER A 216 -8.37 -15.50 -26.53
CA SER A 216 -7.62 -14.35 -26.02
C SER A 216 -6.21 -14.37 -26.56
N SER A 217 -5.80 -13.25 -27.16
CA SER A 217 -4.43 -13.00 -27.59
C SER A 217 -3.72 -12.04 -26.63
N ALA A 218 -2.46 -12.34 -26.33
CA ALA A 218 -1.57 -11.44 -25.60
C ALA A 218 -0.44 -11.02 -26.53
N VAL A 219 -0.07 -9.74 -26.50
CA VAL A 219 1.15 -9.26 -27.13
C VAL A 219 2.21 -9.15 -26.06
N ASN A 220 3.35 -9.78 -26.30
CA ASN A 220 4.50 -9.77 -25.42
C ASN A 220 5.69 -9.09 -26.12
N ARG A 221 6.64 -8.65 -25.31
CA ARG A 221 7.88 -8.00 -25.74
C ARG A 221 9.08 -8.65 -25.08
N LEU A 222 10.15 -8.84 -25.85
CA LEU A 222 11.46 -9.27 -25.39
C LEU A 222 12.48 -8.16 -25.70
N ASP A 223 13.20 -7.72 -24.67
CA ASP A 223 14.36 -6.83 -24.80
C ASP A 223 15.62 -7.63 -25.09
N LEU A 224 16.26 -7.42 -26.24
CA LEU A 224 17.49 -8.12 -26.62
C LEU A 224 18.75 -7.62 -25.87
N SER A 225 18.64 -6.53 -25.12
CA SER A 225 19.74 -5.99 -24.31
C SER A 225 19.74 -6.66 -22.93
N SER A 226 18.60 -6.71 -22.26
CA SER A 226 18.48 -7.29 -20.91
C SER A 226 17.95 -8.73 -20.89
N LEU A 227 17.52 -9.27 -22.04
CA LEU A 227 16.80 -10.56 -22.19
C LEU A 227 15.54 -10.66 -21.32
N LYS A 228 14.94 -9.51 -20.99
CA LYS A 228 13.74 -9.45 -20.15
C LYS A 228 12.49 -9.54 -21.03
N MET A 229 11.55 -10.37 -20.60
CA MET A 229 10.26 -10.56 -21.25
C MET A 229 9.15 -9.93 -20.41
N GLU A 230 8.19 -9.29 -21.08
CA GLU A 230 7.00 -8.74 -20.45
C GLU A 230 5.78 -8.74 -21.38
N MET A 231 4.58 -8.73 -20.78
CA MET A 231 3.33 -8.57 -21.51
C MET A 231 3.08 -7.08 -21.76
N VAL A 232 2.84 -6.73 -23.02
CA VAL A 232 2.53 -5.36 -23.46
C VAL A 232 1.04 -5.08 -23.33
N LEU A 233 0.20 -5.96 -23.90
CA LEU A 233 -1.25 -5.81 -23.86
C LEU A 233 -1.96 -7.15 -24.03
N ARG A 234 -3.25 -7.17 -23.70
CA ARG A 234 -4.12 -8.34 -23.87
C ARG A 234 -5.43 -7.97 -24.55
N ARG A 235 -5.87 -8.81 -25.47
CA ARG A 235 -7.11 -8.67 -26.25
C ARG A 235 -7.99 -9.91 -26.09
N ASN A 236 -9.30 -9.71 -26.25
CA ASN A 236 -10.32 -10.76 -26.18
C ASN A 236 -10.72 -11.27 -27.58
N THR A 237 -9.83 -11.06 -28.56
CA THR A 237 -9.98 -11.42 -29.97
C THR A 237 -8.69 -12.10 -30.41
N THR A 238 -8.71 -12.75 -31.58
CA THR A 238 -7.50 -13.35 -32.16
C THR A 238 -6.72 -12.29 -32.94
N ILE A 239 -5.47 -12.05 -32.53
CA ILE A 239 -4.51 -11.23 -33.27
C ILE A 239 -3.85 -12.07 -34.35
N THR A 240 -3.90 -11.62 -35.61
CA THR A 240 -3.46 -12.42 -36.78
C THR A 240 -2.23 -11.87 -37.48
N SER A 241 -1.90 -10.60 -37.24
CA SER A 241 -0.72 -9.94 -37.78
C SER A 241 -0.25 -8.87 -36.79
N LEU A 242 1.06 -8.65 -36.73
CA LEU A 242 1.71 -7.69 -35.86
C LEU A 242 2.75 -6.92 -36.67
N LEU A 243 2.84 -5.62 -36.47
CA LEU A 243 3.83 -4.73 -37.05
C LEU A 243 4.31 -3.72 -36.01
N VAL A 244 5.56 -3.30 -36.15
CA VAL A 244 6.14 -2.22 -35.37
C VAL A 244 6.64 -1.14 -36.31
N GLU A 245 6.27 0.11 -36.02
CA GLU A 245 6.85 1.29 -36.63
C GLU A 245 7.68 1.99 -35.53
N PRO A 246 9.01 1.84 -35.54
CA PRO A 246 9.84 2.28 -34.43
C PRO A 246 10.16 3.78 -34.46
N LEU A 247 9.99 4.49 -35.59
CA LEU A 247 10.35 5.91 -35.66
C LEU A 247 9.26 6.84 -35.09
N GLN A 248 8.02 6.35 -34.99
CA GLN A 248 6.85 7.01 -34.42
C GLN A 248 6.30 6.25 -33.20
N GLY A 249 6.97 5.16 -32.80
CA GLY A 249 6.69 4.48 -31.54
C GLY A 249 5.34 3.78 -31.52
N MET A 250 4.95 3.22 -32.67
CA MET A 250 3.63 2.62 -32.87
C MET A 250 3.71 1.11 -33.01
N LEU A 251 2.80 0.44 -32.31
CA LEU A 251 2.50 -0.97 -32.47
C LEU A 251 1.17 -1.10 -33.23
N LEU A 252 1.16 -1.87 -34.31
CA LEU A 252 0.01 -2.07 -35.18
C LEU A 252 -0.34 -3.56 -35.25
N TRP A 253 -1.64 -3.89 -35.21
CA TRP A 253 -2.07 -5.29 -35.33
C TRP A 253 -3.45 -5.44 -35.96
N LEU A 254 -3.71 -6.65 -36.47
CA LEU A 254 -5.01 -7.05 -36.97
C LEU A 254 -5.76 -7.89 -35.95
N GLU A 255 -7.03 -7.54 -35.71
CA GLU A 255 -7.98 -8.38 -34.98
C GLU A 255 -9.02 -8.95 -35.94
N ARG A 256 -9.19 -10.27 -35.92
CA ARG A 256 -10.19 -10.95 -36.74
C ARG A 256 -11.58 -10.84 -36.12
N GLU A 257 -12.58 -10.47 -36.92
CA GLU A 257 -13.98 -10.45 -36.51
C GLU A 257 -14.60 -11.87 -36.53
N GLU A 258 -15.50 -12.17 -35.58
CA GLU A 258 -16.01 -13.54 -35.37
C GLU A 258 -16.87 -14.11 -36.52
N ASP A 259 -17.46 -13.25 -37.38
CA ASP A 259 -18.50 -13.67 -38.34
C ASP A 259 -18.15 -13.47 -39.83
N ARG A 260 -17.03 -12.83 -40.18
CA ARG A 260 -16.68 -12.50 -41.58
C ARG A 260 -15.16 -12.53 -41.74
N ASN A 261 -14.62 -12.95 -42.89
CA ASN A 261 -13.19 -12.82 -43.26
C ASN A 261 -12.75 -11.35 -43.35
N ARG A 262 -12.93 -10.60 -42.28
CA ARG A 262 -12.71 -9.17 -42.13
C ARG A 262 -11.90 -8.97 -40.86
N SER A 263 -10.93 -8.08 -40.97
CA SER A 263 -10.08 -7.70 -39.86
C SER A 263 -10.11 -6.19 -39.69
N SER A 264 -10.01 -5.75 -38.45
CA SER A 264 -9.86 -4.33 -38.09
C SER A 264 -8.41 -4.08 -37.67
N VAL A 265 -7.82 -2.95 -38.09
CA VAL A 265 -6.50 -2.52 -37.62
C VAL A 265 -6.63 -1.74 -36.32
N PHE A 266 -5.81 -2.11 -35.36
CA PHE A 266 -5.63 -1.39 -34.12
C PHE A 266 -4.19 -0.90 -33.99
N SER A 267 -4.04 0.19 -33.25
CA SER A 267 -2.77 0.83 -32.95
C SER A 267 -2.65 1.13 -31.46
N SER A 268 -1.42 1.13 -30.94
CA SER A 268 -1.08 1.60 -29.59
C SER A 268 0.33 2.16 -29.57
N SER A 269 0.75 2.72 -28.44
CA SER A 269 2.17 2.92 -28.17
C SER A 269 2.91 1.57 -28.10
N LEU A 270 4.25 1.59 -28.19
CA LEU A 270 5.11 0.41 -27.98
C LEU A 270 4.95 -0.22 -26.58
N THR A 271 4.42 0.51 -25.60
CA THR A 271 4.14 0.02 -24.25
C THR A 271 2.70 -0.51 -24.08
N GLY A 272 1.89 -0.47 -25.14
CA GLY A 272 0.49 -0.93 -25.10
C GLY A 272 -0.49 0.10 -24.55
N ALA A 273 -0.07 1.35 -24.37
CA ALA A 273 -0.95 2.46 -23.98
C ALA A 273 -1.74 2.99 -25.18
N ASP A 274 -2.87 3.65 -24.89
CA ASP A 274 -3.69 4.37 -25.89
C ASP A 274 -4.18 3.52 -27.07
N VAL A 275 -4.62 2.28 -26.76
CA VAL A 275 -5.18 1.35 -27.75
C VAL A 275 -6.38 1.99 -28.46
N THR A 276 -6.27 2.15 -29.77
CA THR A 276 -7.28 2.77 -30.63
C THR A 276 -7.45 2.00 -31.94
N LYS A 277 -8.60 2.15 -32.61
CA LYS A 277 -8.77 1.67 -33.98
C LYS A 277 -8.04 2.63 -34.92
N PHE A 278 -7.21 2.11 -35.81
CA PHE A 278 -6.33 2.94 -36.64
C PHE A 278 -7.10 3.84 -37.62
N PHE A 279 -8.12 3.30 -38.31
CA PHE A 279 -8.96 4.06 -39.25
C PHE A 279 -10.15 4.79 -38.61
N ALA A 280 -10.24 4.84 -37.28
CA ALA A 280 -11.39 5.43 -36.60
C ALA A 280 -11.63 6.89 -37.00
N SER A 281 -12.90 7.20 -37.30
CA SER A 281 -13.43 8.52 -37.67
C SER A 281 -12.74 9.69 -36.98
N HIS A 282 -11.76 10.30 -37.64
CA HIS A 282 -11.23 11.61 -37.27
C HIS A 282 -12.37 12.64 -37.20
N TYR A 283 -12.26 13.59 -36.29
CA TYR A 283 -13.29 14.62 -36.00
C TYR A 283 -13.67 15.51 -37.21
N ASN A 284 -13.00 15.38 -38.36
CA ASN A 284 -13.32 16.02 -39.64
C ASN A 284 -13.33 14.99 -40.78
N LYS A 285 -14.48 14.33 -41.01
CA LYS A 285 -14.66 13.39 -42.13
C LYS A 285 -14.49 14.03 -43.51
N ASP A 286 -14.64 15.35 -43.61
CA ASP A 286 -14.61 16.06 -44.90
C ASP A 286 -13.18 16.31 -45.44
N ALA A 287 -12.12 16.01 -44.66
CA ALA A 287 -10.73 16.28 -45.03
C ALA A 287 -9.86 15.01 -45.20
N CYS A 288 -10.31 13.83 -44.77
CA CYS A 288 -9.58 12.56 -44.94
C CYS A 288 -10.12 11.77 -46.13
N SER A 289 -9.22 11.16 -46.91
CA SER A 289 -9.55 10.37 -48.10
C SER A 289 -9.71 8.86 -47.82
N CYS A 290 -9.41 8.40 -46.61
CA CYS A 290 -9.61 7.01 -46.21
C CYS A 290 -11.08 6.73 -45.88
N VAL A 291 -11.71 5.78 -46.58
CA VAL A 291 -13.18 5.64 -46.63
C VAL A 291 -13.73 4.49 -45.76
N ASN A 292 -12.92 3.53 -45.29
CA ASN A 292 -13.46 2.34 -44.60
C ASN A 292 -12.53 1.72 -43.53
N ASP A 293 -13.18 1.12 -42.50
CA ASP A 293 -12.51 0.47 -41.34
C ASP A 293 -12.25 -1.03 -41.53
N THR A 294 -12.81 -1.67 -42.57
CA THR A 294 -12.79 -3.13 -42.72
C THR A 294 -11.84 -3.57 -43.82
N LEU A 295 -10.93 -4.48 -43.49
CA LEU A 295 -9.89 -4.97 -44.39
C LEU A 295 -10.16 -6.38 -44.88
N TYR A 296 -9.72 -6.67 -46.11
CA TYR A 296 -9.68 -8.02 -46.64
C TYR A 296 -8.40 -8.69 -46.13
N MET A 297 -8.51 -9.90 -45.56
CA MET A 297 -7.37 -10.76 -45.17
C MET A 297 -6.54 -10.29 -43.97
N ASP A 298 -5.53 -11.11 -43.63
CA ASP A 298 -4.74 -11.09 -42.39
C ASP A 298 -3.30 -10.60 -42.56
N PHE A 299 -3.02 -9.72 -43.52
CA PHE A 299 -1.67 -9.16 -43.72
C PHE A 299 -1.66 -7.64 -43.69
N LEU A 300 -0.53 -7.09 -43.24
CA LEU A 300 -0.19 -5.68 -43.28
C LEU A 300 1.29 -5.58 -43.64
N ALA A 301 1.68 -4.48 -44.29
CA ALA A 301 3.08 -4.12 -44.49
C ALA A 301 3.28 -2.62 -44.33
N ILE A 302 4.50 -2.20 -43.99
CA ILE A 302 4.89 -0.79 -43.96
C ILE A 302 5.86 -0.55 -45.12
N ASP A 303 5.65 0.55 -45.82
CA ASP A 303 6.54 1.08 -46.85
C ASP A 303 7.30 2.30 -46.32
N TYR A 304 8.63 2.26 -46.38
CA TYR A 304 9.53 3.31 -45.87
C TYR A 304 10.04 4.26 -46.97
N LEU A 305 9.49 4.19 -48.19
CA LEU A 305 10.03 4.91 -49.35
C LEU A 305 9.89 6.43 -49.37
N ALA A 306 8.88 6.97 -48.69
CA ALA A 306 8.70 8.40 -48.61
C ALA A 306 9.36 8.91 -47.32
N ARG A 307 9.61 10.22 -47.23
CA ARG A 307 10.07 10.89 -46.00
C ARG A 307 9.20 10.56 -44.76
N GLU A 308 8.05 9.94 -44.96
CA GLU A 308 7.13 9.42 -43.95
C GLU A 308 6.72 7.98 -44.33
N PRO A 309 6.67 7.04 -43.37
CA PRO A 309 6.23 5.66 -43.62
C PRO A 309 4.74 5.59 -43.98
N ALA A 310 4.37 4.60 -44.79
CA ALA A 310 3.00 4.37 -45.23
C ALA A 310 2.56 2.91 -44.99
N LEU A 311 1.30 2.72 -44.58
CA LEU A 311 0.71 1.42 -44.30
C LEU A 311 0.11 0.87 -45.59
N LEU A 312 0.57 -0.31 -46.00
CA LEU A 312 0.05 -1.05 -47.13
C LEU A 312 -0.94 -2.13 -46.67
N PHE A 313 -2.12 -2.13 -47.30
CA PHE A 313 -3.19 -3.07 -46.99
C PHE A 313 -4.12 -3.29 -48.18
N VAL A 314 -5.02 -4.27 -48.12
CA VAL A 314 -6.04 -4.49 -49.14
C VAL A 314 -7.43 -4.16 -48.59
N ASP A 315 -8.14 -3.28 -49.28
CA ASP A 315 -9.48 -2.85 -48.90
C ASP A 315 -10.50 -4.00 -49.09
N ALA A 316 -11.36 -4.23 -48.08
CA ALA A 316 -12.35 -5.31 -48.11
C ALA A 316 -13.43 -5.17 -49.18
N VAL A 317 -13.65 -3.95 -49.67
CA VAL A 317 -14.77 -3.62 -50.56
C VAL A 317 -14.31 -3.51 -52.00
N SER A 318 -13.26 -2.75 -52.25
CA SER A 318 -12.71 -2.58 -53.60
C SER A 318 -11.79 -3.74 -54.01
N LEU A 319 -11.25 -4.50 -53.06
CA LEU A 319 -10.20 -5.51 -53.30
C LEU A 319 -8.98 -4.89 -54.01
N GLU A 320 -8.66 -3.64 -53.70
CA GLU A 320 -7.52 -2.91 -54.24
C GLU A 320 -6.42 -2.81 -53.19
N LEU A 321 -5.16 -2.78 -53.64
CA LEU A 321 -4.03 -2.48 -52.76
C LEU A 321 -3.99 -0.97 -52.49
N VAL A 322 -4.03 -0.60 -51.23
CA VAL A 322 -4.10 0.78 -50.75
C VAL A 322 -2.87 1.10 -49.89
N SER A 323 -2.36 2.31 -50.05
CA SER A 323 -1.38 2.94 -49.17
C SER A 323 -2.06 3.98 -48.31
N SER A 324 -1.77 4.03 -47.02
CA SER A 324 -2.22 5.10 -46.11
C SER A 324 -1.04 5.74 -45.39
N ASP A 325 -1.12 7.03 -45.09
CA ASP A 325 -0.23 7.62 -44.09
C ASP A 325 -0.43 6.97 -42.70
N MET A 326 0.58 7.10 -41.82
CA MET A 326 0.53 6.57 -40.45
C MET A 326 -0.54 7.22 -39.55
N LYS A 327 -1.27 8.23 -40.06
CA LYS A 327 -2.40 8.88 -39.37
C LYS A 327 -3.76 8.38 -39.87
N ALA A 328 -3.79 7.43 -40.81
CA ALA A 328 -5.00 6.86 -41.36
C ALA A 328 -5.94 7.89 -42.03
N CYS A 329 -5.39 8.93 -42.66
CA CYS A 329 -6.16 10.03 -43.24
C CYS A 329 -5.95 10.19 -44.75
N LYS A 330 -4.74 9.95 -45.27
CA LYS A 330 -4.41 10.07 -46.69
C LYS A 330 -4.22 8.68 -47.31
N CYS A 331 -5.27 8.18 -47.96
CA CYS A 331 -5.24 6.93 -48.69
C CYS A 331 -5.05 7.13 -50.20
N GLU A 332 -4.16 6.32 -50.79
CA GLU A 332 -3.86 6.25 -52.22
C GLU A 332 -4.03 4.81 -52.72
N TYR A 333 -4.74 4.64 -53.84
CA TYR A 333 -5.03 3.33 -54.44
C TYR A 333 -3.95 3.00 -55.47
N ILE A 334 -3.09 2.02 -55.15
CA ILE A 334 -1.92 1.67 -55.96
C ILE A 334 -2.31 0.78 -57.14
N LEU A 335 -3.13 -0.23 -56.87
CA LEU A 335 -3.36 -1.34 -57.80
C LEU A 335 -4.81 -1.78 -57.79
N ARG A 336 -5.46 -1.61 -58.95
CA ARG A 336 -6.77 -2.19 -59.25
C ARG A 336 -6.62 -3.60 -59.76
N LEU A 337 -6.58 -4.55 -58.85
CA LEU A 337 -6.49 -5.95 -59.21
C LEU A 337 -7.91 -6.51 -59.19
N GLY A 338 -8.36 -7.12 -60.28
CA GLY A 338 -9.75 -7.53 -60.47
C GLY A 338 -10.25 -8.52 -59.41
N GLN A 339 -11.46 -9.05 -59.58
CA GLN A 339 -12.13 -9.90 -58.57
C GLN A 339 -11.36 -11.16 -58.13
N SER A 340 -10.30 -11.57 -58.84
CA SER A 340 -9.43 -12.69 -58.48
C SER A 340 -8.29 -12.33 -57.52
N PHE A 341 -8.12 -11.06 -57.14
CA PHE A 341 -7.02 -10.61 -56.28
C PHE A 341 -7.25 -10.95 -54.81
N GLN A 342 -6.49 -11.92 -54.30
CA GLN A 342 -6.62 -12.42 -52.93
C GLN A 342 -5.23 -12.81 -52.40
N PRO A 343 -4.33 -11.82 -52.23
CA PRO A 343 -3.01 -12.10 -51.73
C PRO A 343 -3.06 -12.62 -50.28
N SER A 344 -2.10 -13.44 -49.88
CA SER A 344 -1.96 -13.86 -48.47
C SER A 344 -0.81 -13.18 -47.75
N SER A 345 0.09 -12.52 -48.48
CA SER A 345 1.21 -11.79 -47.90
C SER A 345 1.67 -10.71 -48.88
N VAL A 346 2.04 -9.54 -48.35
CA VAL A 346 2.51 -8.38 -49.09
C VAL A 346 3.76 -7.83 -48.40
N THR A 347 4.73 -7.38 -49.18
CA THR A 347 5.92 -6.70 -48.68
C THR A 347 6.43 -5.69 -49.69
N SER A 348 7.37 -4.85 -49.30
CA SER A 348 7.70 -3.61 -49.99
C SER A 348 9.21 -3.37 -49.91
N ASP A 349 9.87 -3.06 -51.04
CA ASP A 349 11.28 -2.64 -51.07
C ASP A 349 11.43 -1.20 -51.62
N HIS A 350 12.65 -0.70 -51.88
CA HIS A 350 12.82 0.66 -52.39
C HIS A 350 12.17 0.94 -53.77
N LYS A 351 11.83 -0.04 -54.61
CA LYS A 351 11.26 0.22 -55.95
C LYS A 351 9.99 -0.55 -56.26
N HIS A 352 9.71 -1.62 -55.53
CA HIS A 352 8.70 -2.59 -55.87
C HIS A 352 7.86 -3.00 -54.65
N ILE A 353 6.61 -3.33 -54.95
CA ILE A 353 5.73 -4.04 -54.01
C ILE A 353 5.61 -5.47 -54.49
N TYR A 354 5.73 -6.40 -53.55
CA TYR A 354 5.62 -7.82 -53.79
C TYR A 354 4.41 -8.38 -53.08
N TRP A 355 3.73 -9.33 -53.71
CA TRP A 355 2.66 -10.08 -53.07
C TRP A 355 2.63 -11.52 -53.54
N TYR A 356 2.21 -12.42 -52.65
CA TYR A 356 1.99 -13.81 -53.00
C TYR A 356 0.50 -14.08 -53.22
N GLN A 357 0.18 -14.73 -54.34
CA GLN A 357 -1.17 -15.10 -54.74
C GLN A 357 -1.33 -16.63 -54.59
N PRO A 358 -2.03 -17.12 -53.54
CA PRO A 358 -2.13 -18.56 -53.26
C PRO A 358 -2.81 -19.36 -54.36
N ASN A 359 -3.86 -18.80 -54.98
CA ASN A 359 -4.64 -19.47 -56.02
C ASN A 359 -3.81 -19.80 -57.28
N GLU A 360 -2.70 -19.11 -57.47
CA GLU A 360 -1.83 -19.25 -58.64
C GLU A 360 -0.43 -19.77 -58.31
N GLU A 361 -0.10 -19.92 -57.03
CA GLU A 361 1.22 -20.33 -56.54
C GLU A 361 2.35 -19.45 -57.12
N LYS A 362 2.13 -18.12 -57.13
CA LYS A 362 3.07 -17.15 -57.70
C LYS A 362 3.28 -15.95 -56.80
N ILE A 363 4.53 -15.47 -56.77
CA ILE A 363 4.87 -14.14 -56.25
C ILE A 363 4.87 -13.17 -57.42
N TYR A 364 4.20 -12.05 -57.24
CA TYR A 364 4.12 -10.94 -58.17
C TYR A 364 4.95 -9.75 -57.65
N SER A 365 5.43 -8.92 -58.58
CA SER A 365 6.13 -7.67 -58.30
C SER A 365 5.62 -6.54 -59.20
N VAL A 366 5.39 -5.36 -58.64
CA VAL A 366 5.04 -4.12 -59.37
C VAL A 366 5.99 -2.99 -58.99
N ARG A 367 6.26 -2.05 -59.89
CA ARG A 367 7.03 -0.82 -59.58
C ARG A 367 6.16 0.27 -58.96
N LYS A 368 6.68 0.95 -57.94
CA LYS A 368 5.97 1.94 -57.11
C LYS A 368 5.70 3.31 -57.74
N PHE A 369 6.23 3.57 -58.94
CA PHE A 369 6.09 4.86 -59.64
C PHE A 369 5.91 4.69 -61.16
N SER A 370 5.42 3.54 -61.60
CA SER A 370 5.12 3.30 -63.02
C SER A 370 3.66 3.62 -63.31
N ASP A 371 3.39 4.53 -64.25
CA ASP A 371 2.03 4.82 -64.74
C ASP A 371 1.37 3.59 -65.42
N ASN A 372 2.16 2.56 -65.74
CA ASN A 372 1.70 1.33 -66.39
C ASN A 372 1.78 0.12 -65.44
N ILE A 373 0.60 -0.41 -65.11
CA ILE A 373 0.34 -1.56 -64.23
C ILE A 373 0.61 -2.92 -64.91
N LEU A 374 0.89 -2.94 -66.23
CA LEU A 374 0.97 -4.15 -67.06
C LEU A 374 2.29 -4.94 -66.95
N ASP A 375 3.30 -4.44 -66.23
CA ASP A 375 4.65 -5.04 -66.15
C ASP A 375 4.85 -5.94 -64.92
N ALA A 376 3.76 -6.50 -64.36
CA ALA A 376 3.86 -7.37 -63.20
C ALA A 376 4.66 -8.65 -63.54
N VAL A 377 5.83 -8.82 -62.92
CA VAL A 377 6.66 -10.01 -63.09
C VAL A 377 6.21 -11.05 -62.06
N SER A 378 5.99 -12.29 -62.50
CA SER A 378 5.58 -13.38 -61.63
C SER A 378 6.58 -14.53 -61.63
N LEU A 379 6.87 -15.09 -60.46
CA LEU A 379 7.69 -16.30 -60.32
C LEU A 379 6.90 -17.40 -59.60
N PRO A 380 6.92 -18.65 -60.10
CA PRO A 380 6.21 -19.76 -59.47
C PRO A 380 6.93 -20.21 -58.19
N LEU A 381 6.18 -20.47 -57.14
CA LEU A 381 6.72 -20.95 -55.86
C LEU A 381 5.73 -21.88 -55.16
N LYS A 382 6.26 -22.87 -54.43
CA LYS A 382 5.48 -23.72 -53.53
C LYS A 382 4.66 -22.87 -52.54
N PRO A 383 3.61 -23.41 -51.91
CA PRO A 383 2.79 -22.68 -50.95
C PRO A 383 3.59 -21.84 -49.95
N VAL A 384 3.52 -20.52 -50.12
CA VAL A 384 4.18 -19.52 -49.28
C VAL A 384 3.19 -19.06 -48.21
N THR A 385 3.72 -18.82 -47.01
CA THR A 385 2.92 -18.27 -45.91
C THR A 385 3.22 -16.81 -45.63
N ALA A 386 4.48 -16.41 -45.70
CA ALA A 386 4.90 -15.03 -45.54
C ALA A 386 6.06 -14.70 -46.49
N ILE A 387 6.06 -13.47 -47.00
CA ILE A 387 7.18 -12.86 -47.73
C ILE A 387 7.63 -11.60 -47.00
N LYS A 388 8.93 -11.36 -46.95
CA LYS A 388 9.55 -10.14 -46.41
C LYS A 388 10.65 -9.70 -47.37
N SER A 389 10.68 -8.44 -47.74
CA SER A 389 11.81 -7.87 -48.49
C SER A 389 13.06 -7.86 -47.61
N GLY A 390 14.18 -8.30 -48.16
CA GLY A 390 15.42 -8.54 -47.44
C GLY A 390 16.49 -7.50 -47.81
N SER A 391 16.72 -6.49 -46.97
CA SER A 391 17.90 -5.62 -47.04
C SER A 391 17.92 -4.61 -45.89
N LEU A 392 19.12 -4.15 -45.51
CA LEU A 392 19.36 -3.21 -44.41
C LEU A 392 18.66 -1.85 -44.57
N HIS A 393 18.55 -1.33 -45.79
CA HIS A 393 17.91 -0.03 -46.07
C HIS A 393 16.42 0.03 -45.71
N LEU A 394 15.77 -1.13 -45.56
CA LEU A 394 14.36 -1.25 -45.17
C LEU A 394 14.14 -1.08 -43.67
N GLN A 395 15.22 -0.95 -42.91
CA GLN A 395 15.23 -0.66 -41.47
C GLN A 395 15.88 0.70 -41.22
N PRO A 396 15.20 1.82 -41.53
CA PRO A 396 15.74 3.15 -41.28
C PRO A 396 15.94 3.41 -39.79
N PHE A 397 17.01 4.12 -39.44
CA PHE A 397 17.29 4.54 -38.07
C PHE A 397 16.98 6.04 -37.89
N PRO A 398 16.63 6.47 -36.67
CA PRO A 398 16.54 7.88 -36.33
C PRO A 398 17.92 8.55 -36.35
N ASP A 399 17.96 9.86 -36.12
CA ASP A 399 19.24 10.55 -35.96
C ASP A 399 20.06 9.92 -34.82
N VAL A 400 21.39 9.89 -34.99
CA VAL A 400 22.33 9.35 -34.03
C VAL A 400 22.16 9.99 -32.64
N HIS A 401 21.72 11.25 -32.55
CA HIS A 401 21.46 11.89 -31.27
C HIS A 401 20.30 11.25 -30.48
N CYS A 402 19.38 10.53 -31.14
CA CYS A 402 18.30 9.76 -30.50
C CYS A 402 18.74 8.37 -30.06
N LEU A 403 19.96 7.93 -30.41
CA LEU A 403 20.46 6.58 -30.15
C LEU A 403 21.55 6.57 -29.10
N ILE A 404 22.30 7.67 -28.95
CA ILE A 404 23.41 7.77 -28.00
C ILE A 404 22.93 8.42 -26.70
N PRO A 405 23.14 7.76 -25.53
CA PRO A 405 22.64 8.22 -24.24
C PRO A 405 23.28 9.54 -23.79
N SER A 406 24.49 9.88 -24.24
CA SER A 406 25.18 11.13 -23.88
C SER A 406 24.41 12.40 -24.27
N ASN A 407 23.44 12.30 -25.18
CA ASN A 407 22.61 13.43 -25.62
C ASN A 407 21.34 13.59 -24.79
N TYR A 408 21.09 12.70 -23.83
CA TYR A 408 19.90 12.73 -23.00
C TYR A 408 20.13 13.59 -21.76
N VAL A 409 19.04 14.04 -21.14
CA VAL A 409 19.07 14.73 -19.86
C VAL A 409 18.75 13.73 -18.76
N TYR A 410 19.52 13.75 -17.67
CA TYR A 410 19.41 12.79 -16.59
C TYR A 410 19.09 13.45 -15.25
N THR A 411 18.31 12.77 -14.42
CA THR A 411 18.20 13.12 -13.00
C THR A 411 19.40 12.59 -12.21
N ASP A 412 19.66 13.11 -11.02
CA ASP A 412 20.66 12.53 -10.13
C ASP A 412 20.23 11.15 -9.58
N ILE A 413 21.21 10.37 -9.12
CA ILE A 413 20.98 9.14 -8.36
C ILE A 413 20.23 9.49 -7.07
N LYS A 414 19.14 8.77 -6.77
CA LYS A 414 18.36 9.00 -5.54
C LYS A 414 18.57 7.89 -4.53
N LEU A 415 18.76 8.27 -3.26
CA LEU A 415 18.77 7.33 -2.15
C LEU A 415 17.34 6.93 -1.78
N LEU A 416 16.99 5.66 -1.99
CA LEU A 416 15.67 5.13 -1.63
C LEU A 416 15.64 4.65 -0.18
N LYS A 417 16.61 3.83 0.21
CA LYS A 417 16.76 3.27 1.56
C LYS A 417 18.22 3.06 1.88
N ARG A 418 18.56 3.08 3.17
CA ARG A 418 19.87 2.64 3.67
C ARG A 418 19.69 1.81 4.94
N SER A 419 20.64 0.93 5.20
CA SER A 419 20.83 0.20 6.45
C SER A 419 22.28 0.37 6.91
N SER A 420 22.68 -0.35 7.96
CA SER A 420 24.08 -0.36 8.38
C SER A 420 25.01 -1.06 7.38
N HIS A 421 24.47 -1.98 6.57
CA HIS A 421 25.27 -2.77 5.63
C HIS A 421 24.73 -2.76 4.20
N SER A 422 23.76 -1.89 3.91
CA SER A 422 23.18 -1.80 2.58
C SER A 422 22.73 -0.40 2.21
N ILE A 423 22.79 -0.10 0.92
CA ILE A 423 22.27 1.13 0.33
C ILE A 423 21.47 0.74 -0.91
N LYS A 424 20.21 1.18 -0.96
CA LYS A 424 19.31 1.01 -2.09
C LYS A 424 19.16 2.32 -2.84
N LEU A 425 19.51 2.31 -4.12
CA LEU A 425 19.57 3.47 -5.00
C LEU A 425 18.57 3.34 -6.13
N GLU A 426 18.04 4.49 -6.58
CA GLU A 426 17.36 4.64 -7.86
C GLU A 426 18.34 5.24 -8.87
N MET A 427 18.48 4.59 -10.03
CA MET A 427 19.33 5.04 -11.13
C MET A 427 18.79 6.33 -11.76
N PRO A 428 19.65 7.14 -12.41
CA PRO A 428 19.24 8.32 -13.14
C PRO A 428 18.11 8.04 -14.14
N GLN A 429 17.02 8.78 -14.05
CA GLN A 429 15.97 8.70 -15.05
C GLN A 429 16.36 9.53 -16.28
N ALA A 430 16.26 8.92 -17.46
CA ALA A 430 16.60 9.56 -18.72
C ALA A 430 15.39 10.29 -19.32
N SER A 431 15.60 11.53 -19.74
CA SER A 431 14.70 12.29 -20.59
C SER A 431 15.32 12.43 -21.97
N VAL A 432 14.69 11.82 -22.97
CA VAL A 432 15.12 11.87 -24.37
C VAL A 432 14.91 13.27 -24.96
N PRO A 433 15.68 13.68 -25.99
CA PRO A 433 15.46 14.94 -26.69
C PRO A 433 14.02 15.06 -27.23
N PRO A 434 13.43 16.26 -27.29
CA PRO A 434 12.04 16.45 -27.73
C PRO A 434 11.70 15.82 -29.08
N ASP A 435 12.63 15.89 -30.03
CA ASP A 435 12.46 15.34 -31.38
C ASP A 435 12.53 13.80 -31.43
N CYS A 436 12.97 13.16 -30.34
CA CYS A 436 13.08 11.70 -30.21
C CYS A 436 11.98 11.08 -29.35
N ILE A 437 11.05 11.87 -28.80
CA ILE A 437 10.05 11.39 -27.82
C ILE A 437 9.17 10.27 -28.39
N GLN A 438 8.82 10.36 -29.68
CA GLN A 438 7.98 9.37 -30.35
C GLN A 438 8.79 8.18 -30.87
N THR A 439 10.11 8.30 -30.94
CA THR A 439 10.98 7.25 -31.48
C THR A 439 11.21 6.18 -30.41
N SER A 440 11.26 4.92 -30.84
CA SER A 440 11.76 3.84 -30.00
C SER A 440 13.21 4.11 -29.60
N VAL A 441 13.52 3.85 -28.34
CA VAL A 441 14.87 4.04 -27.79
C VAL A 441 15.41 2.73 -27.23
N PRO A 442 16.72 2.47 -27.42
CA PRO A 442 17.36 1.30 -26.85
C PRO A 442 17.34 1.33 -25.32
N SER A 443 17.27 0.15 -24.72
CA SER A 443 17.42 0.02 -23.27
C SER A 443 18.78 0.52 -22.78
N LEU A 444 18.73 1.25 -21.67
CA LEU A 444 19.91 1.78 -21.00
C LEU A 444 20.48 0.73 -20.05
N GLU A 445 21.80 0.58 -20.10
CA GLU A 445 22.57 -0.20 -19.15
C GLU A 445 23.31 0.75 -18.21
N TYR A 446 23.14 0.54 -16.90
CA TYR A 446 23.80 1.32 -15.87
C TYR A 446 24.93 0.50 -15.27
N THR A 447 26.16 0.99 -15.36
CA THR A 447 27.28 0.45 -14.58
C THR A 447 27.57 1.37 -13.41
N LEU A 448 27.19 0.94 -12.21
CA LEU A 448 27.41 1.67 -10.97
C LEU A 448 28.78 1.30 -10.39
N TYR A 449 29.66 2.30 -10.29
CA TYR A 449 30.92 2.25 -9.57
C TYR A 449 30.75 2.83 -8.18
N TYR A 450 31.26 2.14 -7.17
CA TYR A 450 31.21 2.62 -5.80
C TYR A 450 32.47 2.27 -5.02
N GLY A 451 32.80 3.13 -4.05
CA GLY A 451 33.99 3.00 -3.21
C GLY A 451 33.85 3.76 -1.89
N LEU A 452 34.63 3.36 -0.89
CA LEU A 452 34.65 3.98 0.42
C LEU A 452 35.46 5.29 0.35
N LEU A 453 34.90 6.38 0.91
CA LEU A 453 35.53 7.70 0.94
C LEU A 453 36.25 7.88 2.28
N GLU A 454 37.58 7.68 2.30
CA GLU A 454 38.38 7.76 3.53
C GLU A 454 38.64 9.21 3.97
N HIS A 455 38.87 10.15 3.04
CA HIS A 455 39.12 11.57 3.33
C HIS A 455 38.25 12.50 2.49
N TYR A 456 37.86 13.66 3.03
CA TYR A 456 37.03 14.65 2.29
C TYR A 456 37.84 15.46 1.27
N ALA A 457 39.16 15.58 1.43
CA ALA A 457 40.06 16.26 0.49
C ALA A 457 40.27 15.46 -0.81
N ASP A 458 39.80 14.22 -0.83
CA ASP A 458 39.97 13.24 -1.88
C ASP A 458 38.83 13.27 -2.92
N ILE A 459 37.86 14.18 -2.78
CA ILE A 459 36.75 14.31 -3.75
C ILE A 459 37.26 14.87 -5.10
N GLU A 460 38.33 15.67 -5.11
CA GLU A 460 38.97 16.16 -6.35
C GLU A 460 40.04 15.22 -6.92
N TYR A 461 40.62 14.33 -6.09
CA TYR A 461 41.81 13.53 -6.46
C TYR A 461 41.67 12.01 -6.27
N ASN A 462 40.59 11.51 -5.65
CA ASN A 462 40.43 10.12 -5.19
C ASN A 462 38.99 9.59 -5.41
N LEU A 463 38.35 10.02 -6.48
CA LEU A 463 37.15 9.36 -7.01
C LEU A 463 37.60 8.24 -7.94
N CYS A 464 37.88 7.04 -7.42
CA CYS A 464 38.27 5.91 -8.26
C CYS A 464 39.36 6.29 -9.29
N THR A 465 40.59 6.66 -8.86
CA THR A 465 41.65 7.22 -9.73
C THR A 465 41.87 6.47 -11.05
N ASP A 466 41.52 5.19 -11.07
CA ASP A 466 41.16 4.45 -12.27
C ASP A 466 39.83 3.72 -11.97
N VAL A 467 38.84 3.82 -12.86
CA VAL A 467 37.50 3.21 -12.72
C VAL A 467 37.59 1.69 -12.44
N ASN A 468 38.73 1.09 -12.79
CA ASN A 468 39.12 -0.30 -12.55
C ASN A 468 39.36 -0.67 -11.08
N ASN A 469 39.65 0.29 -10.20
CA ASN A 469 39.91 0.04 -8.78
C ASN A 469 38.67 0.13 -7.89
N CYS A 470 37.52 0.47 -8.47
CA CYS A 470 36.25 0.55 -7.75
C CYS A 470 35.42 -0.72 -7.92
N ASN A 471 34.62 -1.02 -6.90
CA ASN A 471 33.62 -2.06 -7.04
C ASN A 471 32.60 -1.61 -8.08
N LYS A 472 32.22 -2.52 -8.98
CA LYS A 472 31.26 -2.22 -10.05
C LYS A 472 30.15 -3.26 -10.10
N ILE A 473 28.95 -2.79 -10.41
CA ILE A 473 27.81 -3.63 -10.73
C ILE A 473 27.12 -3.06 -11.96
N THR A 474 26.72 -3.94 -12.87
CA THR A 474 26.00 -3.57 -14.10
C THR A 474 24.56 -4.04 -13.98
N VAL A 475 23.60 -3.15 -14.21
CA VAL A 475 22.16 -3.38 -14.07
C VAL A 475 21.38 -2.70 -15.19
N PHE A 476 20.22 -3.26 -15.54
CA PHE A 476 19.26 -2.63 -16.47
C PHE A 476 18.06 -2.05 -15.72
N GLU A 477 17.85 -2.49 -14.47
CA GLU A 477 16.76 -2.05 -13.63
C GLU A 477 16.96 -0.63 -13.11
N PRO A 478 15.86 0.11 -12.89
CA PRO A 478 15.92 1.47 -12.35
C PRO A 478 16.34 1.50 -10.88
N THR A 479 16.43 0.37 -10.18
CA THR A 479 16.80 0.31 -8.76
C THR A 479 17.80 -0.79 -8.49
N VAL A 480 18.81 -0.49 -7.67
CA VAL A 480 19.82 -1.46 -7.21
C VAL A 480 19.92 -1.44 -5.69
N GLU A 481 20.14 -2.60 -5.09
CA GLU A 481 20.42 -2.73 -3.66
C GLU A 481 21.83 -3.30 -3.49
N LEU A 482 22.72 -2.47 -2.93
CA LEU A 482 24.07 -2.86 -2.56
C LEU A 482 24.05 -3.38 -1.14
N THR A 483 24.63 -4.56 -0.91
CA THR A 483 24.76 -5.20 0.40
C THR A 483 26.24 -5.30 0.79
N GLU A 484 26.52 -5.74 2.02
CA GLU A 484 27.89 -5.95 2.53
C GLU A 484 28.74 -4.67 2.61
N LEU A 485 28.08 -3.51 2.81
CA LEU A 485 28.76 -2.24 3.06
C LEU A 485 29.17 -2.10 4.53
N GLU A 486 30.17 -1.27 4.81
CA GLU A 486 30.64 -0.99 6.18
C GLU A 486 29.71 0.03 6.87
N PRO A 487 29.32 -0.20 8.14
CA PRO A 487 28.47 0.73 8.90
C PRO A 487 29.10 2.09 9.15
N SER A 488 28.28 3.14 9.15
CA SER A 488 28.68 4.54 9.40
C SER A 488 29.74 5.13 8.45
N HIS A 489 30.01 4.52 7.30
CA HIS A 489 30.99 5.00 6.32
C HIS A 489 30.34 5.73 5.15
N VAL A 490 31.04 6.72 4.61
CA VAL A 490 30.61 7.47 3.43
C VAL A 490 31.09 6.75 2.19
N TYR A 491 30.18 6.47 1.27
CA TYR A 491 30.46 5.87 -0.02
C TYR A 491 30.25 6.90 -1.12
N VAL A 492 31.14 6.90 -2.11
CA VAL A 492 30.97 7.65 -3.35
C VAL A 492 30.38 6.74 -4.42
N PHE A 493 29.49 7.28 -5.24
CA PHE A 493 28.81 6.58 -6.32
C PHE A 493 28.98 7.34 -7.62
N VAL A 494 29.43 6.63 -8.66
CA VAL A 494 29.54 7.12 -10.03
C VAL A 494 28.81 6.13 -10.92
N VAL A 495 27.95 6.62 -11.80
CA VAL A 495 27.24 5.76 -12.75
C VAL A 495 27.75 6.03 -14.16
N GLN A 496 28.09 4.98 -14.89
CA GLN A 496 28.27 5.05 -16.33
C GLN A 496 26.96 4.61 -16.98
N ILE A 497 26.45 5.43 -17.89
CA ILE A 497 25.24 5.12 -18.66
C ILE A 497 25.66 4.73 -20.06
N ASP A 498 25.21 3.57 -20.51
CA ASP A 498 25.62 2.97 -21.77
C ASP A 498 24.43 2.31 -22.48
N ASN A 499 24.61 1.96 -23.76
CA ASN A 499 23.66 1.16 -24.53
C ASN A 499 24.34 0.48 -25.72
N HIS A 500 23.57 -0.26 -26.52
CA HIS A 500 24.09 -0.97 -27.69
C HIS A 500 24.75 -0.04 -28.72
N TYR A 501 24.08 1.05 -29.13
CA TYR A 501 24.58 1.91 -30.22
C TYR A 501 25.80 2.74 -29.83
N ARG A 502 25.91 3.18 -28.57
CA ARG A 502 27.12 3.83 -28.06
C ARG A 502 28.34 2.93 -28.31
N ARG A 503 28.24 1.62 -28.03
CA ARG A 503 29.32 0.65 -28.23
C ARG A 503 29.58 0.38 -29.70
N TYR A 504 28.51 0.19 -30.47
CA TYR A 504 28.59 -0.03 -31.92
C TYR A 504 29.32 1.12 -32.62
N LEU A 505 28.93 2.37 -32.29
CA LEU A 505 29.51 3.60 -32.84
C LEU A 505 30.82 4.02 -32.17
N LYS A 506 31.26 3.31 -31.12
CA LYS A 506 32.44 3.65 -30.32
C LYS A 506 32.43 5.10 -29.81
N ALA A 507 31.24 5.62 -29.48
CA ALA A 507 31.07 6.94 -28.90
C ALA A 507 31.64 7.00 -27.48
N GLU A 508 31.92 8.20 -26.94
CA GLU A 508 32.47 8.33 -25.60
C GLU A 508 31.45 7.93 -24.50
N PRO A 509 31.90 7.30 -23.39
CA PRO A 509 31.04 7.03 -22.25
C PRO A 509 30.50 8.32 -21.63
N PHE A 510 29.24 8.27 -21.20
CA PHE A 510 28.65 9.35 -20.41
C PHE A 510 28.68 9.02 -18.92
N PHE A 511 29.16 9.97 -18.12
CA PHE A 511 29.23 9.90 -16.67
C PHE A 511 28.52 11.14 -16.08
N PRO A 512 27.36 10.97 -15.43
CA PRO A 512 26.77 12.01 -14.60
C PRO A 512 27.68 12.37 -13.42
N PRO A 513 27.42 13.52 -12.76
CA PRO A 513 28.11 13.89 -11.53
C PRO A 513 28.00 12.78 -10.46
N HIS A 514 29.05 12.67 -9.65
CA HIS A 514 29.07 11.72 -8.55
C HIS A 514 28.17 12.16 -7.39
N VAL A 515 27.71 11.18 -6.60
CA VAL A 515 26.97 11.44 -5.37
C VAL A 515 27.59 10.67 -4.21
N THR A 516 27.42 11.18 -2.99
CA THR A 516 27.91 10.53 -1.77
C THR A 516 26.75 10.20 -0.83
N PHE A 517 26.71 8.96 -0.34
CA PHE A 517 25.77 8.56 0.71
C PHE A 517 26.49 7.85 1.84
N GLN A 518 26.04 8.07 3.06
CA GLN A 518 26.55 7.40 4.26
C GLN A 518 25.64 6.24 4.65
N THR A 519 26.22 5.07 4.95
CA THR A 519 25.52 3.94 5.56
C THR A 519 25.03 4.33 6.97
N ALA A 520 23.96 3.69 7.44
CA ALA A 520 23.49 3.93 8.80
C ALA A 520 24.45 3.35 9.84
N SER A 521 24.35 3.79 11.09
CA SER A 521 25.09 3.13 12.16
C SER A 521 24.47 1.77 12.51
N GLU A 522 25.28 0.90 13.13
CA GLU A 522 24.79 -0.39 13.62
C GLU A 522 23.63 -0.22 14.61
N ALA A 523 22.87 -1.29 14.83
CA ALA A 523 21.84 -1.26 15.86
C ALA A 523 22.50 -1.03 17.24
N PRO A 524 21.91 -0.18 18.10
CA PRO A 524 22.47 0.05 19.43
C PRO A 524 22.51 -1.26 20.23
N PRO A 525 23.45 -1.45 21.18
CA PRO A 525 23.51 -2.69 21.93
C PRO A 525 22.23 -2.96 22.73
N THR A 526 21.91 -4.23 22.95
CA THR A 526 20.69 -4.64 23.67
C THR A 526 20.81 -4.41 25.18
N VAL A 527 19.69 -4.12 25.84
CA VAL A 527 19.61 -4.08 27.30
C VAL A 527 19.79 -5.50 27.86
N LYS A 528 20.84 -5.71 28.67
CA LYS A 528 21.20 -7.03 29.21
C LYS A 528 20.30 -7.49 30.36
N GLN A 529 19.84 -6.58 31.21
CA GLN A 529 19.08 -6.93 32.42
C GLN A 529 17.86 -6.01 32.60
N VAL A 530 16.68 -6.63 32.67
CA VAL A 530 15.39 -5.96 32.92
C VAL A 530 14.80 -6.52 34.21
N ASN A 531 14.78 -5.70 35.26
CA ASN A 531 14.20 -6.06 36.55
C ASN A 531 12.75 -5.59 36.60
N VAL A 532 11.83 -6.50 36.95
CA VAL A 532 10.40 -6.20 37.07
C VAL A 532 9.96 -6.49 38.51
N THR A 533 9.37 -5.49 39.16
CA THR A 533 8.85 -5.58 40.52
C THR A 533 7.33 -5.42 40.51
N LEU A 534 6.64 -6.28 41.24
CA LEU A 534 5.18 -6.24 41.37
C LEU A 534 4.79 -5.22 42.44
N LEU A 535 3.91 -4.27 42.09
CA LEU A 535 3.45 -3.25 43.04
C LEU A 535 2.05 -3.56 43.56
N THR A 536 1.09 -3.79 42.66
CA THR A 536 -0.32 -4.10 42.99
C THR A 536 -0.89 -5.10 41.98
N PRO A 537 -2.12 -5.62 42.14
CA PRO A 537 -2.77 -6.45 41.12
C PRO A 537 -2.88 -5.78 39.74
N TYR A 538 -2.78 -4.44 39.70
CA TYR A 538 -3.00 -3.64 38.49
C TYR A 538 -1.77 -2.81 38.09
N SER A 539 -0.63 -2.98 38.76
CA SER A 539 0.58 -2.20 38.45
C SER A 539 1.90 -2.91 38.74
N ILE A 540 2.89 -2.62 37.90
CA ILE A 540 4.26 -3.14 37.97
C ILE A 540 5.26 -2.00 37.75
N LEU A 541 6.47 -2.16 38.28
CA LEU A 541 7.59 -1.25 38.07
C LEU A 541 8.73 -1.98 37.36
N ILE A 542 9.14 -1.43 36.23
CA ILE A 542 10.19 -1.96 35.36
C ILE A 542 11.43 -1.09 35.51
N GLN A 543 12.60 -1.70 35.71
CA GLN A 543 13.88 -1.02 35.90
C GLN A 543 14.95 -1.64 35.00
N TRP A 544 15.75 -0.79 34.36
CA TRP A 544 16.85 -1.22 33.50
C TRP A 544 18.01 -0.22 33.51
N SER A 545 19.21 -0.69 33.17
CA SER A 545 20.40 0.13 33.00
C SER A 545 20.51 0.67 31.57
N PRO A 546 20.95 1.93 31.38
CA PRO A 546 21.22 2.45 30.04
C PRO A 546 22.37 1.70 29.36
N VAL A 547 22.40 1.78 28.03
CA VAL A 547 23.41 1.15 27.18
C VAL A 547 24.39 2.23 26.69
N HIS A 548 25.66 1.88 26.49
CA HIS A 548 26.64 2.79 25.90
C HIS A 548 26.50 2.82 24.37
N HIS A 549 26.32 4.01 23.81
CA HIS A 549 26.32 4.30 22.38
C HIS A 549 26.87 5.72 22.15
N ASN A 550 27.42 5.99 20.97
CA ASN A 550 28.00 7.30 20.66
C ASN A 550 26.93 8.38 20.44
N ALA A 551 25.76 8.00 19.91
CA ALA A 551 24.61 8.88 19.73
C ALA A 551 23.57 8.80 20.86
N SER A 552 22.64 9.76 20.86
CA SER A 552 21.51 9.84 21.77
C SER A 552 20.61 8.61 21.65
N LEU A 553 20.26 8.00 22.80
CA LEU A 553 19.40 6.81 22.87
C LEU A 553 18.01 7.15 23.40
N TRP A 554 16.99 6.48 22.85
CA TRP A 554 15.66 6.41 23.47
C TRP A 554 15.17 4.97 23.60
N TYR A 555 14.30 4.75 24.58
CA TYR A 555 13.80 3.42 24.95
C TYR A 555 12.28 3.37 24.80
N SER A 556 11.76 2.21 24.38
CA SER A 556 10.32 1.93 24.35
C SER A 556 10.05 0.58 25.01
N VAL A 557 9.06 0.53 25.89
CA VAL A 557 8.75 -0.67 26.69
C VAL A 557 7.49 -1.34 26.15
N PHE A 558 7.64 -2.59 25.71
CA PHE A 558 6.58 -3.43 25.20
C PHE A 558 6.09 -4.34 26.31
N CYS A 559 4.76 -4.38 26.52
CA CYS A 559 4.14 -5.21 27.55
C CYS A 559 2.93 -5.95 26.95
N LYS A 560 3.08 -7.25 26.70
CA LYS A 560 2.07 -8.08 26.04
C LYS A 560 1.38 -9.00 27.04
N SER A 561 0.05 -8.99 27.10
CA SER A 561 -0.72 -9.98 27.86
C SER A 561 -0.73 -11.31 27.11
N LEU A 562 -0.49 -12.43 27.79
CA LEU A 562 -0.55 -13.77 27.20
C LEU A 562 -1.96 -14.38 27.25
N SER A 563 -2.84 -13.88 28.11
CA SER A 563 -4.19 -14.41 28.32
C SER A 563 -5.29 -13.64 27.56
N SER A 564 -4.97 -12.47 27.02
CA SER A 564 -5.91 -11.60 26.29
C SER A 564 -5.34 -11.27 24.91
N ALA A 565 -6.13 -11.33 23.84
CA ALA A 565 -5.68 -11.02 22.47
C ALA A 565 -5.33 -9.53 22.24
N SER A 566 -5.54 -8.66 23.25
CA SER A 566 -5.20 -7.24 23.20
C SER A 566 -3.73 -7.01 23.56
N ASN A 567 -2.91 -6.73 22.55
CA ASN A 567 -1.56 -6.22 22.74
C ASN A 567 -1.64 -4.74 23.13
N PHE A 568 -0.97 -4.33 24.22
CA PHE A 568 -0.88 -2.91 24.59
C PHE A 568 0.58 -2.47 24.54
N THR A 569 0.90 -1.56 23.64
CA THR A 569 2.21 -0.90 23.62
C THR A 569 2.12 0.39 24.42
N LYS A 570 2.98 0.56 25.42
CA LYS A 570 3.14 1.83 26.15
C LYS A 570 4.53 2.36 25.89
N GLU A 571 4.61 3.27 24.93
CA GLU A 571 5.83 4.00 24.63
C GLU A 571 6.07 5.09 25.68
N LYS A 572 7.27 5.10 26.26
CA LYS A 572 7.75 6.22 27.06
C LYS A 572 9.19 6.49 26.67
N VAL A 573 9.40 7.60 25.97
CA VAL A 573 10.73 8.15 25.69
C VAL A 573 11.34 8.60 27.02
N VAL A 574 12.40 7.92 27.46
CA VAL A 574 13.17 8.33 28.65
C VAL A 574 14.61 8.55 28.23
N SER A 575 15.03 9.81 28.22
CA SER A 575 16.39 10.26 27.93
C SER A 575 17.10 10.60 29.25
N SER A 576 17.87 9.69 29.84
CA SER A 576 18.74 10.03 30.98
C SER A 576 19.85 9.00 31.22
N ASN A 577 21.04 9.49 31.59
CA ASN A 577 22.26 8.73 31.92
C ASN A 577 22.21 7.97 33.26
N SER A 578 21.02 7.73 33.84
CA SER A 578 20.83 7.07 35.14
C SER A 578 19.94 5.84 35.03
N ASN A 579 19.87 5.02 36.08
CA ASN A 579 18.95 3.88 36.15
C ASN A 579 17.53 4.30 35.75
N LEU A 580 17.04 3.70 34.66
CA LEU A 580 15.76 4.02 34.06
C LEU A 580 14.67 3.21 34.75
N SER A 581 13.53 3.85 35.01
CA SER A 581 12.38 3.17 35.61
C SER A 581 11.04 3.62 35.02
N LEU A 582 10.13 2.67 34.88
CA LEU A 582 8.80 2.88 34.35
C LEU A 582 7.75 2.10 35.16
N GLU A 583 6.82 2.82 35.75
CA GLU A 583 5.64 2.23 36.37
C GLU A 583 4.51 2.07 35.34
N ILE A 584 4.06 0.85 35.10
CA ILE A 584 2.90 0.56 34.27
C ILE A 584 1.69 0.33 35.17
N ARG A 585 0.66 1.17 35.04
CA ARG A 585 -0.64 1.07 35.73
C ARG A 585 -1.76 0.59 34.80
N LYS A 586 -2.87 0.14 35.39
CA LYS A 586 -4.09 -0.37 34.74
C LYS A 586 -3.91 -1.72 34.04
N LEU A 587 -3.10 -2.60 34.63
CA LEU A 587 -2.98 -4.00 34.20
C LEU A 587 -4.15 -4.82 34.75
N SER A 588 -4.42 -5.98 34.14
CA SER A 588 -5.39 -6.94 34.64
C SER A 588 -4.78 -7.74 35.79
N ALA A 589 -5.57 -8.02 36.83
CA ALA A 589 -5.15 -8.88 37.93
C ALA A 589 -4.98 -10.33 37.46
N ASN A 590 -4.15 -11.09 38.19
CA ASN A 590 -3.83 -12.50 37.91
C ASN A 590 -3.49 -12.82 36.44
N THR A 591 -2.81 -11.91 35.75
CA THR A 591 -2.57 -12.01 34.31
C THR A 591 -1.08 -12.07 34.04
N GLN A 592 -0.67 -12.98 33.15
CA GLN A 592 0.72 -13.11 32.73
C GLN A 592 1.04 -12.11 31.61
N TYR A 593 2.15 -11.41 31.77
CA TYR A 593 2.67 -10.40 30.86
C TYR A 593 4.10 -10.76 30.41
N GLN A 594 4.37 -10.51 29.14
CA GLN A 594 5.69 -10.56 28.52
C GLN A 594 6.19 -9.13 28.31
N ILE A 595 7.35 -8.81 28.88
CA ILE A 595 7.94 -7.48 28.85
C ILE A 595 9.25 -7.51 28.07
N SER A 596 9.39 -6.63 27.09
CA SER A 596 10.63 -6.38 26.36
C SER A 596 10.88 -4.89 26.20
N ILE A 597 12.16 -4.51 26.09
CA ILE A 597 12.58 -3.10 25.92
C ILE A 597 13.28 -2.99 24.57
N LYS A 598 12.80 -2.07 23.74
CA LYS A 598 13.47 -1.69 22.49
C LYS A 598 14.32 -0.45 22.70
N VAL A 599 15.54 -0.49 22.18
CA VAL A 599 16.51 0.61 22.18
C VAL A 599 16.63 1.15 20.77
N TYR A 600 16.60 2.47 20.66
CA TYR A 600 16.76 3.20 19.41
C TYR A 600 17.89 4.22 19.59
N ALA A 601 18.62 4.48 18.50
CA ALA A 601 19.67 5.49 18.46
C ALA A 601 19.40 6.48 17.33
N GLU A 602 19.80 7.74 17.52
CA GLU A 602 19.55 8.82 16.55
C GLU A 602 20.24 8.60 15.20
N ASP A 603 21.39 7.95 15.22
CA ASP A 603 22.23 7.60 14.08
C ASP A 603 21.92 6.23 13.46
N SER A 604 21.03 5.45 14.09
CA SER A 604 20.70 4.08 13.67
C SER A 604 19.25 3.96 13.19
N ILE A 605 19.07 3.35 12.03
CA ILE A 605 17.73 3.03 11.49
C ILE A 605 17.17 1.75 12.14
N SER A 606 18.05 0.91 12.67
CA SER A 606 17.70 -0.37 13.29
C SER A 606 17.58 -0.22 14.81
N ASN A 607 16.61 -0.91 15.40
CA ASN A 607 16.46 -1.00 16.86
C ASN A 607 16.95 -2.35 17.37
N SER A 608 17.28 -2.39 18.65
CA SER A 608 17.63 -3.63 19.34
C SER A 608 16.62 -3.93 20.44
N GLU A 609 16.26 -5.20 20.61
CA GLU A 609 15.25 -5.64 21.57
C GLU A 609 15.88 -6.51 22.65
N SER A 610 15.51 -6.26 23.91
CA SER A 610 15.97 -7.06 25.05
C SER A 610 15.34 -8.47 25.04
N LYS A 611 15.98 -9.41 25.73
CA LYS A 611 15.36 -10.72 26.01
C LYS A 611 14.04 -10.52 26.76
N PRO A 612 12.94 -11.20 26.38
CA PRO A 612 11.65 -11.02 27.03
C PRO A 612 11.65 -11.57 28.46
N THR A 613 11.12 -10.78 29.40
CA THR A 613 10.91 -11.18 30.80
C THR A 613 9.43 -11.45 31.05
N LEU A 614 9.11 -12.62 31.59
CA LEU A 614 7.75 -13.01 31.94
C LEU A 614 7.43 -12.67 33.40
N VAL A 615 6.25 -12.10 33.64
CA VAL A 615 5.78 -11.74 34.98
C VAL A 615 4.26 -11.99 35.10
N GLN A 616 3.77 -12.36 36.27
CA GLN A 616 2.34 -12.51 36.55
C GLN A 616 1.91 -11.50 37.62
N THR A 617 0.87 -10.71 37.35
CA THR A 617 0.32 -9.75 38.32
C THR A 617 -0.37 -10.45 39.49
N TYR A 618 -0.47 -9.77 40.64
CA TYR A 618 -1.14 -10.32 41.81
C TYR A 618 -2.63 -10.61 41.54
N PRO A 619 -3.22 -11.67 42.12
CA PRO A 619 -4.65 -11.91 42.06
C PRO A 619 -5.43 -10.98 42.99
N GLU A 620 -6.70 -10.76 42.64
CA GLU A 620 -7.65 -10.07 43.52
C GLU A 620 -8.09 -11.00 44.67
N PRO A 621 -8.30 -10.46 45.89
CA PRO A 621 -8.90 -11.24 46.97
C PRO A 621 -10.38 -11.53 46.68
N SER A 622 -10.94 -12.56 47.30
CA SER A 622 -12.38 -12.85 47.17
C SER A 622 -13.26 -11.80 47.86
N ASN A 623 -14.57 -11.82 47.58
CA ASN A 623 -15.53 -10.93 48.22
C ASN A 623 -15.70 -11.24 49.71
N ILE A 624 -16.04 -10.21 50.50
CA ILE A 624 -16.33 -10.35 51.93
C ILE A 624 -17.72 -11.00 52.07
N THR A 625 -17.80 -12.10 52.81
CA THR A 625 -19.03 -12.85 53.08
C THR A 625 -19.43 -12.75 54.55
N LEU A 626 -20.74 -12.78 54.83
CA LEU A 626 -21.28 -12.77 56.18
C LEU A 626 -21.46 -14.20 56.69
N LEU A 627 -20.75 -14.56 57.76
CA LEU A 627 -20.80 -15.89 58.36
C LEU A 627 -21.89 -15.98 59.44
N LYS A 628 -22.00 -14.97 60.32
CA LYS A 628 -23.04 -14.87 61.36
C LYS A 628 -23.41 -13.41 61.62
N LYS A 629 -24.67 -13.16 62.01
CA LYS A 629 -25.18 -11.84 62.42
C LYS A 629 -25.86 -11.86 63.78
N ALA A 630 -25.68 -10.78 64.54
CA ALA A 630 -26.33 -10.49 65.81
C ALA A 630 -26.86 -9.04 65.84
N ALA A 631 -27.49 -8.62 66.93
CA ALA A 631 -27.99 -7.25 67.07
C ALA A 631 -26.86 -6.20 67.14
N TYR A 632 -25.73 -6.56 67.75
CA TYR A 632 -24.58 -5.66 67.96
C TYR A 632 -23.26 -6.16 67.32
N ALA A 633 -23.30 -7.21 66.49
CA ALA A 633 -22.09 -7.81 65.94
C ALA A 633 -22.29 -8.55 64.60
N PHE A 634 -21.21 -8.64 63.82
CA PHE A 634 -21.07 -9.51 62.64
C PHE A 634 -19.81 -10.36 62.72
N ILE A 635 -19.86 -11.52 62.07
CA ILE A 635 -18.68 -12.34 61.76
C ILE A 635 -18.53 -12.38 60.25
N LEU A 636 -17.42 -11.84 59.75
CA LEU A 636 -17.11 -11.72 58.32
C LEU A 636 -16.05 -12.74 57.91
N LYS A 637 -16.10 -13.21 56.66
CA LYS A 637 -15.12 -14.14 56.07
C LYS A 637 -14.69 -13.70 54.68
N TRP A 638 -13.40 -13.78 54.37
CA TRP A 638 -12.86 -13.68 52.99
C TRP A 638 -11.71 -14.65 52.77
N GLU A 639 -11.46 -14.98 51.51
CA GLU A 639 -10.44 -15.90 51.03
C GLU A 639 -9.37 -15.18 50.17
N HIS A 640 -8.11 -15.63 50.28
CA HIS A 640 -7.00 -15.18 49.46
C HIS A 640 -6.06 -16.35 49.10
N ASP A 641 -5.35 -16.23 48.00
CA ASP A 641 -4.40 -17.25 47.52
C ASP A 641 -3.14 -17.27 48.40
N PHE A 642 -2.75 -18.48 48.83
CA PHE A 642 -1.63 -18.73 49.72
C PHE A 642 -0.27 -18.31 49.13
N LEU A 643 -0.11 -18.36 47.80
CA LEU A 643 1.15 -18.02 47.11
C LEU A 643 1.60 -16.57 47.33
N TYR A 644 0.67 -15.69 47.68
CA TYR A 644 0.92 -14.25 47.83
C TYR A 644 0.88 -13.77 49.28
N ARG A 645 0.90 -14.71 50.23
CA ARG A 645 0.87 -14.44 51.68
C ARG A 645 2.01 -13.53 52.15
N SER A 646 3.17 -13.60 51.51
CA SER A 646 4.32 -12.75 51.81
C SER A 646 4.27 -11.38 51.13
N SER A 647 3.32 -11.14 50.22
CA SER A 647 3.25 -9.92 49.39
C SER A 647 2.27 -8.88 49.92
N VAL A 648 1.31 -9.25 50.77
CA VAL A 648 0.36 -8.34 51.43
C VAL A 648 0.75 -8.18 52.90
N LEU A 649 1.18 -6.97 53.28
CA LEU A 649 1.69 -6.64 54.61
C LEU A 649 0.60 -6.69 55.69
N GLN A 650 -0.56 -6.06 55.41
CA GLN A 650 -1.60 -5.85 56.42
C GLN A 650 -3.00 -5.77 55.76
N TYR A 651 -4.00 -6.28 56.47
CA TYR A 651 -5.42 -6.14 56.15
C TYR A 651 -6.06 -5.20 57.17
N PHE A 652 -6.75 -4.16 56.70
CA PHE A 652 -7.69 -3.40 57.55
C PHE A 652 -9.10 -3.52 57.02
N ILE A 653 -10.09 -3.56 57.92
CA ILE A 653 -11.50 -3.49 57.56
C ILE A 653 -12.01 -2.11 57.90
N ASN A 654 -12.54 -1.42 56.89
CA ASN A 654 -13.28 -0.19 57.07
C ASN A 654 -14.77 -0.48 57.08
N GLN A 655 -15.45 0.07 58.08
CA GLN A 655 -16.90 0.00 58.20
C GLN A 655 -17.51 1.39 58.05
N SER A 656 -18.68 1.45 57.43
CA SER A 656 -19.55 2.64 57.49
C SER A 656 -21.00 2.20 57.66
N TRP A 657 -21.73 2.87 58.55
CA TRP A 657 -23.17 2.67 58.69
C TRP A 657 -23.90 3.64 57.77
N THR A 658 -24.91 3.18 57.06
CA THR A 658 -25.68 4.04 56.16
C THR A 658 -26.98 4.48 56.81
N ASN A 659 -27.18 5.80 56.90
CA ASN A 659 -28.48 6.40 56.58
C ASN A 659 -28.36 7.54 55.54
N ILE A 660 -27.14 7.90 55.13
CA ILE A 660 -26.86 8.93 54.12
C ILE A 660 -25.58 8.51 53.39
N THR A 661 -25.49 8.75 52.08
CA THR A 661 -24.36 8.52 51.16
C THR A 661 -23.06 9.27 51.50
N ALA A 662 -22.89 9.74 52.74
CA ALA A 662 -21.75 10.55 53.18
C ALA A 662 -21.33 10.29 54.64
N ALA A 663 -21.59 9.11 55.21
CA ALA A 663 -21.04 8.76 56.52
C ALA A 663 -19.51 8.56 56.42
N PRO A 664 -18.68 9.20 57.26
CA PRO A 664 -17.24 9.00 57.26
C PRO A 664 -16.90 7.56 57.65
N TRP A 665 -16.01 6.92 56.89
CA TRP A 665 -15.51 5.58 57.21
C TRP A 665 -14.79 5.61 58.56
N THR A 666 -15.19 4.73 59.48
CA THR A 666 -14.45 4.52 60.72
C THR A 666 -13.47 3.35 60.55
N ASN A 667 -12.19 3.63 60.78
CA ASN A 667 -11.16 2.60 60.79
C ASN A 667 -11.23 1.91 62.16
N ASN A 668 -11.73 0.68 62.23
CA ASN A 668 -11.56 -0.13 63.43
C ASN A 668 -10.15 -0.74 63.37
N SER A 669 -9.18 -0.04 63.96
CA SER A 669 -7.82 -0.55 64.11
C SER A 669 -7.77 -1.54 65.28
N SER A 670 -8.21 -2.78 65.06
CA SER A 670 -7.73 -3.90 65.86
C SER A 670 -6.69 -4.66 65.02
N SER A 671 -5.42 -4.39 65.28
CA SER A 671 -4.34 -5.33 64.95
C SER A 671 -4.41 -6.51 65.92
N GLU A 672 -5.55 -7.21 65.98
CA GLU A 672 -5.57 -8.52 66.61
C GLU A 672 -5.16 -9.51 65.54
N ASN A 673 -4.07 -10.24 65.83
CA ASN A 673 -3.63 -11.39 65.05
C ASN A 673 -4.85 -12.23 64.71
N ILE A 674 -5.22 -12.26 63.42
CA ILE A 674 -6.25 -13.13 62.88
C ILE A 674 -5.97 -14.52 63.46
N THR A 675 -6.82 -14.98 64.39
CA THR A 675 -6.62 -16.26 65.04
C THR A 675 -6.80 -17.33 63.97
N ASN A 676 -5.70 -17.90 63.50
CA ASN A 676 -5.72 -19.13 62.72
C ASN A 676 -6.33 -20.20 63.62
N ASP A 677 -7.54 -20.66 63.30
CA ASP A 677 -8.05 -21.89 63.87
C ASP A 677 -7.17 -23.03 63.32
N ASN A 678 -6.11 -23.37 64.05
CA ASN A 678 -5.18 -24.47 63.76
C ASN A 678 -5.83 -25.85 64.00
N ARG A 679 -7.13 -26.01 63.70
CA ARG A 679 -7.80 -27.30 63.72
C ARG A 679 -7.81 -27.89 62.32
N ARG A 680 -6.75 -28.66 62.01
CA ARG A 680 -6.61 -29.60 60.89
C ARG A 680 -7.27 -29.11 59.58
N THR A 681 -6.63 -28.18 58.88
CA THR A 681 -6.87 -28.00 57.45
C THR A 681 -5.74 -28.68 56.67
N ASN A 682 -6.12 -29.52 55.72
CA ASN A 682 -5.24 -30.26 54.84
C ASN A 682 -4.20 -29.35 54.17
N TRP A 683 -2.94 -29.79 54.14
CA TRP A 683 -1.79 -29.15 53.49
C TRP A 683 -1.90 -28.98 51.95
N ASN A 684 -3.09 -29.24 51.37
CA ASN A 684 -3.36 -29.19 49.93
C ASN A 684 -4.36 -28.09 49.54
N ALA A 685 -4.74 -27.18 50.45
CA ALA A 685 -5.62 -26.06 50.11
C ALA A 685 -4.79 -24.83 49.68
N SER A 686 -4.89 -24.45 48.41
CA SER A 686 -4.27 -23.24 47.82
C SER A 686 -4.88 -21.91 48.30
N ILE A 687 -5.92 -21.96 49.13
CA ILE A 687 -6.74 -20.81 49.52
C ILE A 687 -6.80 -20.72 51.05
N GLN A 688 -6.42 -19.56 51.60
CA GLN A 688 -6.51 -19.28 53.03
C GLN A 688 -7.78 -18.47 53.35
N THR A 689 -8.52 -18.90 54.36
CA THR A 689 -9.73 -18.25 54.86
C THR A 689 -9.40 -17.35 56.07
N ASN A 690 -9.80 -16.09 56.01
CA ASN A 690 -9.70 -15.13 57.12
C ASN A 690 -11.10 -14.89 57.72
N ILE A 691 -11.17 -14.80 59.05
CA ILE A 691 -12.40 -14.53 59.80
C ILE A 691 -12.17 -13.28 60.65
N TYR A 692 -13.13 -12.36 60.66
CA TYR A 692 -13.06 -11.13 61.44
C TYR A 692 -14.36 -10.87 62.22
N TYR A 693 -14.21 -10.49 63.49
CA TYR A 693 -15.30 -10.22 64.42
C TYR A 693 -15.51 -8.72 64.54
N VAL A 694 -16.67 -8.24 64.10
CA VAL A 694 -17.07 -6.84 64.22
C VAL A 694 -18.05 -6.72 65.38
N THR A 695 -17.72 -5.92 66.39
CA THR A 695 -18.56 -5.70 67.59
C THR A 695 -18.97 -4.22 67.70
N ASN A 696 -19.81 -3.88 68.69
CA ASN A 696 -20.31 -2.52 68.95
C ASN A 696 -21.13 -1.91 67.79
N LEU A 697 -21.85 -2.76 67.04
CA LEU A 697 -22.76 -2.31 65.99
C LEU A 697 -24.09 -1.86 66.59
N ARG A 698 -24.84 -1.04 65.85
CA ARG A 698 -26.19 -0.62 66.25
C ARG A 698 -27.22 -1.68 65.81
N PRO A 699 -28.25 -1.95 66.62
CA PRO A 699 -29.37 -2.80 66.21
C PRO A 699 -30.04 -2.30 64.94
N LYS A 700 -30.56 -3.22 64.14
CA LYS A 700 -31.34 -2.96 62.92
C LYS A 700 -30.74 -1.91 61.97
N THR A 701 -29.42 -1.92 61.82
CA THR A 701 -28.66 -0.92 61.05
C THR A 701 -27.89 -1.59 59.92
N LYS A 702 -27.87 -0.96 58.74
CA LYS A 702 -27.12 -1.43 57.57
C LYS A 702 -25.68 -0.91 57.59
N TYR A 703 -24.73 -1.82 57.35
CA TYR A 703 -23.30 -1.56 57.30
C TYR A 703 -22.69 -2.02 55.99
N THR A 704 -21.70 -1.29 55.51
CA THR A 704 -20.86 -1.69 54.37
C THR A 704 -19.42 -1.91 54.80
N PHE A 705 -18.78 -2.93 54.21
CA PHE A 705 -17.40 -3.32 54.52
C PHE A 705 -16.50 -3.31 53.29
N ARG A 706 -15.29 -2.76 53.47
CA ARG A 706 -14.19 -2.83 52.48
C ARG A 706 -12.89 -3.24 53.16
N LEU A 707 -12.08 -4.01 52.44
CA LEU A 707 -10.70 -4.32 52.80
C LEU A 707 -9.78 -3.18 52.36
N ILE A 708 -8.75 -2.96 53.16
CA ILE A 708 -7.57 -2.17 52.81
C ILE A 708 -6.39 -3.13 52.74
N LEU A 709 -5.72 -3.17 51.60
CA LEU A 709 -4.54 -3.98 51.32
C LEU A 709 -3.34 -3.06 51.13
N ILE A 710 -2.21 -3.44 51.71
CA ILE A 710 -0.91 -2.78 51.52
C ILE A 710 0.07 -3.86 51.05
N TYR A 711 0.70 -3.68 49.88
CA TYR A 711 1.65 -4.64 49.33
C TYR A 711 3.09 -4.27 49.72
N ASN A 712 3.98 -5.27 49.89
CA ASN A 712 5.37 -5.09 50.36
C ASN A 712 6.16 -4.00 49.61
N HIS A 713 5.95 -3.89 48.30
CA HIS A 713 6.69 -2.98 47.42
C HIS A 713 5.90 -1.72 47.05
N SER A 714 4.71 -1.51 47.64
CA SER A 714 3.89 -0.33 47.38
C SER A 714 3.50 0.36 48.69
N ASN A 715 3.79 1.66 48.80
CA ASN A 715 3.21 2.50 49.85
C ASN A 715 1.76 2.94 49.53
N ILE A 716 1.16 2.32 48.50
CA ILE A 716 -0.17 2.69 47.99
C ILE A 716 -1.20 1.80 48.68
N VAL A 717 -2.17 2.45 49.30
CA VAL A 717 -3.31 1.82 49.96
C VAL A 717 -4.29 1.36 48.89
N HIS A 718 -4.61 0.07 48.88
CA HIS A 718 -5.50 -0.53 47.90
C HIS A 718 -6.81 -0.97 48.56
N TYR A 719 -7.96 -0.57 48.00
CA TYR A 719 -9.28 -0.88 48.58
C TYR A 719 -9.96 -2.02 47.83
N TRP A 720 -10.65 -2.91 48.53
CA TRP A 720 -11.40 -4.00 47.91
C TRP A 720 -12.77 -4.22 48.58
N PRO A 721 -13.87 -4.38 47.83
CA PRO A 721 -14.00 -4.24 46.37
C PRO A 721 -13.96 -2.78 45.91
N HIS A 722 -13.52 -2.53 44.66
CA HIS A 722 -13.39 -1.18 44.09
C HIS A 722 -14.72 -0.54 43.67
N LYS A 723 -15.77 -1.34 43.45
CA LYS A 723 -17.06 -0.90 42.90
C LYS A 723 -18.21 -1.19 43.86
N TYR A 724 -19.18 -0.27 43.92
CA TYR A 724 -20.43 -0.40 44.68
C TYR A 724 -21.38 -1.43 44.03
N PRO A 725 -22.23 -2.18 44.77
CA PRO A 725 -22.50 -2.14 46.22
C PRO A 725 -21.43 -2.80 47.07
N PHE A 726 -20.84 -2.01 47.97
CA PHE A 726 -19.91 -2.52 48.98
C PHE A 726 -20.66 -3.49 49.89
N ASN A 727 -20.12 -4.69 50.12
CA ASN A 727 -20.68 -5.80 50.91
C ASN A 727 -21.61 -5.32 52.04
N LEU A 728 -22.92 -5.24 51.75
CA LEU A 728 -23.94 -4.58 52.58
C LEU A 728 -24.63 -5.61 53.47
N PHE A 729 -24.53 -5.44 54.79
CA PHE A 729 -25.12 -6.34 55.77
C PHE A 729 -25.95 -5.58 56.80
N GLU A 730 -27.02 -6.19 57.33
CA GLU A 730 -27.94 -5.58 58.31
C GLU A 730 -27.95 -6.37 59.62
N THR A 731 -27.79 -5.67 60.75
CA THR A 731 -27.84 -6.25 62.10
C THR A 731 -29.27 -6.64 62.49
N LEU A 732 -29.41 -7.49 63.50
CA LEU A 732 -30.73 -7.82 64.06
C LEU A 732 -31.25 -6.68 64.97
N GLY A 733 -32.54 -6.64 65.24
CA GLY A 733 -33.11 -5.78 66.30
C GLY A 733 -32.90 -6.36 67.69
N ASP A 734 -33.17 -5.57 68.73
CA ASP A 734 -33.09 -5.99 70.14
C ASP A 734 -34.26 -5.41 70.96
N ARG A 735 -34.44 -5.90 72.20
CA ARG A 735 -35.41 -5.34 73.16
C ARG A 735 -35.14 -3.86 73.44
N PRO A 736 -36.15 -3.05 73.86
CA PRO A 736 -35.97 -1.63 74.06
C PRO A 736 -34.95 -1.36 75.17
N THR A 737 -34.28 -0.21 75.09
CA THR A 737 -33.41 0.23 76.18
C THR A 737 -34.20 0.51 77.47
N THR A 738 -33.51 0.49 78.61
CA THR A 738 -34.13 0.80 79.91
C THR A 738 -34.70 2.22 79.88
N PRO A 739 -36.00 2.43 80.17
CA PRO A 739 -36.58 3.76 80.24
C PRO A 739 -35.92 4.60 81.34
N MET A 740 -35.92 5.91 81.16
CA MET A 740 -35.50 6.84 82.22
C MET A 740 -36.50 6.83 83.39
N ALA A 741 -36.04 7.28 84.56
CA ALA A 741 -36.88 7.35 85.75
C ALA A 741 -38.12 8.24 85.50
N PRO A 742 -39.34 7.77 85.83
CA PRO A 742 -40.56 8.52 85.58
C PRO A 742 -40.64 9.77 86.47
N THR A 743 -41.23 10.84 85.95
CA THR A 743 -41.44 12.11 86.65
C THR A 743 -42.94 12.40 86.81
N VAL A 744 -43.32 13.12 87.87
CA VAL A 744 -44.71 13.51 88.09
C VAL A 744 -44.92 14.93 87.60
N ALA A 745 -45.83 15.08 86.64
CA ALA A 745 -46.40 16.37 86.23
C ALA A 745 -47.84 16.47 86.78
N ILE A 746 -48.45 17.65 86.73
CA ILE A 746 -49.81 17.91 87.25
C ILE A 746 -50.78 16.78 86.85
N HIS A 747 -51.22 15.97 87.83
CA HIS A 747 -52.10 14.81 87.72
C HIS A 747 -51.66 13.64 86.79
N ARG A 748 -50.38 13.52 86.41
CA ARG A 748 -49.87 12.42 85.58
C ARG A 748 -48.41 12.05 85.87
N VAL A 749 -48.08 10.76 85.74
CA VAL A 749 -46.70 10.25 85.71
C VAL A 749 -46.27 10.16 84.25
N VAL A 750 -45.12 10.73 83.89
CA VAL A 750 -44.60 10.79 82.51
C VAL A 750 -43.17 10.26 82.48
N TRP A 751 -42.82 9.51 81.44
CA TRP A 751 -41.45 9.08 81.15
C TRP A 751 -41.14 9.33 79.68
N GLU A 752 -39.86 9.36 79.32
CA GLU A 752 -39.45 9.43 77.93
C GLU A 752 -39.44 8.03 77.30
N ALA A 753 -39.84 7.93 76.03
CA ALA A 753 -39.77 6.67 75.31
C ALA A 753 -38.30 6.24 75.13
N PRO A 754 -37.90 5.04 75.60
CA PRO A 754 -36.54 4.56 75.38
C PRO A 754 -36.30 4.27 73.90
N ASN A 755 -35.03 4.10 73.52
CA ASN A 755 -34.67 3.63 72.18
C ASN A 755 -35.29 2.25 71.92
N ASP A 756 -35.99 2.13 70.79
CA ASP A 756 -36.77 0.96 70.38
C ASP A 756 -35.88 -0.18 69.81
N ASN A 757 -34.60 0.11 69.56
CA ASN A 757 -33.61 -0.83 69.04
C ASN A 757 -34.07 -1.56 67.77
N GLY A 758 -34.85 -0.88 66.92
CA GLY A 758 -35.20 -1.33 65.57
C GLY A 758 -36.56 -2.02 65.43
N ASP A 759 -37.37 -2.05 66.49
CA ASP A 759 -38.77 -2.49 66.44
C ASP A 759 -39.62 -1.65 67.42
N PRO A 760 -40.76 -1.07 66.98
CA PRO A 760 -41.51 -0.09 67.76
C PRO A 760 -41.96 -0.62 69.13
N ILE A 761 -41.90 0.26 70.13
CA ILE A 761 -42.39 -0.03 71.48
C ILE A 761 -43.91 -0.11 71.43
N THR A 762 -44.45 -1.24 71.90
CA THR A 762 -45.89 -1.53 71.87
C THR A 762 -46.56 -1.41 73.23
N LEU A 763 -45.80 -1.53 74.33
CA LEU A 763 -46.36 -1.52 75.69
C LEU A 763 -45.36 -1.01 76.73
N TYR A 764 -45.82 -0.16 77.64
CA TYR A 764 -45.15 0.21 78.88
C TYR A 764 -45.83 -0.43 80.09
N TRP A 765 -45.05 -0.74 81.12
CA TRP A 765 -45.52 -1.34 82.36
C TRP A 765 -45.02 -0.54 83.55
N LEU A 766 -45.95 0.14 84.23
CA LEU A 766 -45.67 1.05 85.35
C LEU A 766 -46.02 0.39 86.68
N GLU A 767 -45.10 0.49 87.62
CA GLU A 767 -45.27 0.03 89.01
C GLU A 767 -45.13 1.19 89.99
N VAL A 768 -45.90 1.11 91.07
CA VAL A 768 -45.91 2.07 92.18
C VAL A 768 -45.50 1.38 93.48
N LYS A 769 -44.82 2.12 94.35
CA LYS A 769 -44.43 1.67 95.70
C LYS A 769 -44.74 2.74 96.73
N SER A 770 -45.51 2.38 97.76
CA SER A 770 -45.77 3.21 98.95
C SER A 770 -44.78 2.83 100.06
N PRO A 771 -44.62 3.62 101.15
CA PRO A 771 -43.55 3.41 102.14
C PRO A 771 -43.64 2.07 102.88
N ARG A 772 -44.83 1.46 102.92
CA ARG A 772 -45.12 0.20 103.62
C ARG A 772 -45.41 -0.99 102.68
N THR A 773 -45.37 -0.79 101.36
CA THR A 773 -45.72 -1.83 100.37
C THR A 773 -44.55 -2.15 99.44
N ASN A 774 -44.59 -3.33 98.82
CA ASN A 774 -43.70 -3.66 97.71
C ASN A 774 -44.22 -3.06 96.39
N TRP A 775 -43.39 -3.10 95.34
CA TRP A 775 -43.78 -2.64 94.00
C TRP A 775 -45.01 -3.40 93.51
N THR A 776 -46.07 -2.67 93.16
CA THR A 776 -47.30 -3.23 92.58
C THR A 776 -47.60 -2.55 91.25
N LYS A 777 -48.19 -3.30 90.32
CA LYS A 777 -48.59 -2.75 89.02
C LYS A 777 -49.71 -1.74 89.21
N CYS A 778 -49.53 -0.53 88.69
CA CYS A 778 -50.58 0.49 88.65
C CYS A 778 -51.09 0.76 87.22
N ALA A 779 -50.25 0.59 86.19
CA ALA A 779 -50.67 0.81 84.81
C ALA A 779 -49.92 -0.05 83.80
N ALA A 780 -50.57 -0.34 82.67
CA ALA A 780 -49.91 -0.77 81.46
C ALA A 780 -50.63 -0.19 80.24
N GLY A 781 -49.88 0.37 79.30
CA GLY A 781 -50.43 1.03 78.11
C GLY A 781 -49.35 1.41 77.11
N PRO A 782 -49.70 1.76 75.86
CA PRO A 782 -48.74 2.10 74.81
C PRO A 782 -48.18 3.53 74.94
N GLU A 783 -48.86 4.38 75.70
CA GLU A 783 -48.48 5.79 75.88
C GLU A 783 -47.38 5.95 76.93
N PRO A 784 -46.42 6.89 76.75
CA PRO A 784 -45.33 7.13 77.69
C PRO A 784 -45.74 8.00 78.90
N PHE A 785 -47.02 7.94 79.27
CA PHE A 785 -47.55 8.60 80.44
C PHE A 785 -48.77 7.85 81.00
N TRP A 786 -49.05 8.08 82.27
CA TRP A 786 -50.23 7.56 82.94
C TRP A 786 -50.87 8.62 83.83
N LYS A 787 -52.20 8.76 83.76
CA LYS A 787 -52.96 9.71 84.60
C LYS A 787 -53.17 9.12 85.99
N ILE A 788 -52.87 9.89 87.03
CA ILE A 788 -52.91 9.40 88.43
C ILE A 788 -54.37 9.24 88.88
N SER A 789 -54.77 8.02 89.23
CA SER A 789 -56.09 7.72 89.83
C SER A 789 -56.23 8.29 91.24
N SER A 790 -57.45 8.65 91.65
CA SER A 790 -57.73 9.27 92.95
C SER A 790 -57.31 8.43 94.17
N GLU A 791 -57.23 7.11 94.00
CA GLU A 791 -56.80 6.15 95.03
C GLU A 791 -55.31 6.28 95.42
N TYR A 792 -54.49 6.91 94.58
CA TYR A 792 -53.05 7.12 94.83
C TYR A 792 -52.71 8.55 95.31
N LEU A 793 -53.72 9.40 95.53
CA LEU A 793 -53.55 10.80 95.99
C LEU A 793 -53.19 10.93 97.47
N GLN A 794 -53.27 9.86 98.26
CA GLN A 794 -52.94 9.85 99.69
C GLN A 794 -51.69 9.01 99.94
N ASN A 795 -50.68 9.59 100.61
CA ASN A 795 -49.32 9.07 100.87
C ASN A 795 -48.27 9.42 99.80
N THR A 796 -47.00 9.26 100.19
CA THR A 796 -45.87 9.46 99.29
C THR A 796 -45.57 8.21 98.46
N HIS A 797 -45.38 8.36 97.15
CA HIS A 797 -45.18 7.21 96.23
C HIS A 797 -43.88 7.32 95.42
N ARG A 798 -43.33 6.18 95.01
CA ARG A 798 -42.28 6.08 93.97
C ARG A 798 -42.80 5.25 92.80
N PHE A 799 -42.35 5.57 91.60
CA PHE A 799 -42.75 4.91 90.36
C PHE A 799 -41.55 4.34 89.62
N ARG A 800 -41.72 3.22 88.92
CA ARG A 800 -40.73 2.68 87.96
C ARG A 800 -41.44 2.09 86.74
N VAL A 801 -40.82 2.16 85.57
CA VAL A 801 -41.43 1.73 84.31
C VAL A 801 -40.49 0.86 83.48
N LYS A 802 -41.03 -0.10 82.74
CA LYS A 802 -40.32 -0.85 81.69
C LYS A 802 -41.09 -0.82 80.38
N ALA A 803 -40.41 -1.03 79.25
CA ALA A 803 -40.97 -0.99 77.90
C ALA A 803 -40.87 -2.35 77.20
N TYR A 804 -41.73 -2.61 76.21
CA TYR A 804 -41.80 -3.86 75.45
C TYR A 804 -41.88 -3.61 73.94
N ASN A 805 -41.11 -4.38 73.17
CA ASN A 805 -41.26 -4.55 71.72
C ASN A 805 -41.29 -6.05 71.38
N SER A 806 -41.32 -6.44 70.10
CA SER A 806 -41.37 -7.86 69.70
C SER A 806 -40.16 -8.70 70.15
N TYR A 807 -39.05 -8.06 70.52
CA TYR A 807 -37.84 -8.71 71.03
C TYR A 807 -37.85 -8.92 72.55
N GLY A 808 -38.78 -8.29 73.30
CA GLY A 808 -38.96 -8.54 74.72
C GLY A 808 -39.07 -7.28 75.59
N TRP A 809 -39.05 -7.50 76.91
CA TRP A 809 -39.11 -6.42 77.91
C TRP A 809 -37.73 -5.84 78.20
N SER A 810 -37.64 -4.51 78.28
CA SER A 810 -36.52 -3.81 78.88
C SER A 810 -36.40 -4.14 80.37
N GLU A 811 -35.25 -3.81 80.96
CA GLU A 811 -35.16 -3.72 82.42
C GLU A 811 -36.05 -2.57 82.94
N TYR A 812 -36.39 -2.60 84.22
CA TYR A 812 -37.11 -1.49 84.86
C TYR A 812 -36.21 -0.26 84.97
N SER A 813 -36.82 0.91 84.80
CA SER A 813 -36.21 2.20 85.10
C SER A 813 -35.75 2.27 86.55
N ASP A 814 -34.84 3.19 86.82
CA ASP A 814 -34.60 3.62 88.20
C ASP A 814 -35.91 4.13 88.82
N PRO A 815 -36.13 3.90 90.13
CA PRO A 815 -37.26 4.46 90.84
C PRO A 815 -37.26 5.99 90.78
N SER A 816 -38.43 6.59 90.58
CA SER A 816 -38.62 8.03 90.71
C SER A 816 -38.27 8.52 92.11
N ILE A 817 -38.05 9.83 92.24
CA ILE A 817 -38.06 10.51 93.54
C ILE A 817 -39.41 10.28 94.25
N GLN A 818 -39.41 10.45 95.57
CA GLN A 818 -40.61 10.26 96.40
C GLN A 818 -41.50 11.51 96.29
N PHE A 819 -42.74 11.35 95.85
CA PHE A 819 -43.67 12.45 95.63
C PHE A 819 -44.74 12.49 96.72
N ASP A 820 -44.97 13.65 97.36
CA ASP A 820 -46.12 13.92 98.22
C ASP A 820 -47.19 14.66 97.40
N LEU A 821 -48.33 14.01 97.18
CA LEU A 821 -49.43 14.53 96.34
C LEU A 821 -50.44 15.37 97.15
N SER A 822 -50.19 15.62 98.44
CA SER A 822 -51.11 16.33 99.34
C SER A 822 -50.94 17.87 99.37
N TYR A 823 -50.02 18.44 98.59
CA TYR A 823 -49.75 19.87 98.57
C TYR A 823 -50.31 20.54 97.29
N GLN A 824 -51.39 21.31 97.43
CA GLN A 824 -51.91 22.22 96.40
C GLN A 824 -51.32 23.63 96.63
N GLU A 825 -50.41 24.07 95.76
CA GLU A 825 -50.10 25.49 95.64
C GLU A 825 -51.12 26.21 94.74
N PRO A 826 -51.49 27.47 95.06
CA PRO A 826 -52.51 28.21 94.34
C PRO A 826 -52.04 28.65 92.96
N ILE A 827 -52.95 28.50 92.01
CA ILE A 827 -52.80 28.87 90.60
C ILE A 827 -52.68 30.39 90.49
N THR A 828 -51.49 30.89 90.14
CA THR A 828 -51.31 32.25 89.63
C THR A 828 -51.42 32.23 88.11
N TYR A 829 -52.54 32.74 87.61
CA TYR A 829 -52.74 33.07 86.19
C TYR A 829 -51.87 34.27 85.82
N PHE A 830 -50.90 34.07 84.90
CA PHE A 830 -50.40 35.15 84.05
C PHE A 830 -50.71 34.82 82.60
N MET A 831 -51.78 35.46 82.12
CA MET A 831 -52.06 35.57 80.69
C MET A 831 -51.14 36.62 80.06
N ALA A 832 -50.47 36.21 78.98
CA ALA A 832 -49.90 37.02 77.89
C ALA A 832 -48.67 37.93 78.20
N PRO A 833 -47.81 38.26 77.21
CA PRO A 833 -47.99 38.06 75.76
C PRO A 833 -46.86 37.28 75.05
N PHE A 834 -47.30 36.43 74.12
CA PHE A 834 -46.59 36.16 72.87
C PHE A 834 -46.35 37.50 72.15
N GLY A 835 -45.21 38.15 72.40
CA GLY A 835 -44.89 39.44 71.78
C GLY A 835 -43.40 39.74 71.57
N VAL A 836 -42.48 38.97 72.15
CA VAL A 836 -41.03 39.28 72.07
C VAL A 836 -40.22 38.21 71.33
N LEU A 837 -40.76 36.99 71.16
CA LEU A 837 -40.10 35.95 70.35
C LEU A 837 -40.41 36.06 68.84
N SER A 838 -41.52 36.68 68.43
CA SER A 838 -41.76 36.98 67.00
C SER A 838 -40.94 38.18 66.51
N GLY A 839 -40.69 39.17 67.37
CA GLY A 839 -39.83 40.33 67.06
C GLY A 839 -38.35 39.97 66.90
N MET A 840 -37.81 39.10 67.74
CA MET A 840 -36.43 38.62 67.61
C MET A 840 -36.22 37.76 66.36
N VAL A 841 -37.22 36.96 65.96
CA VAL A 841 -37.15 36.14 64.73
C VAL A 841 -37.28 37.02 63.47
N ILE A 842 -38.08 38.09 63.48
CA ILE A 842 -38.17 39.04 62.36
C ILE A 842 -36.91 39.92 62.26
N ILE A 843 -36.32 40.33 63.39
CA ILE A 843 -35.05 41.10 63.40
C ILE A 843 -33.88 40.21 62.95
N PHE A 844 -33.77 38.96 63.42
CA PHE A 844 -32.75 38.02 62.93
C PHE A 844 -32.97 37.66 61.44
N ALA A 845 -34.21 37.51 60.99
CA ALA A 845 -34.51 37.27 59.58
C ALA A 845 -34.20 38.48 58.69
N SER A 846 -34.41 39.72 59.17
CA SER A 846 -34.07 40.96 58.46
C SER A 846 -32.56 41.23 58.39
N ILE A 847 -31.81 40.88 59.45
CA ILE A 847 -30.34 40.93 59.48
C ILE A 847 -29.74 39.83 58.61
N CYS A 848 -30.31 38.61 58.61
CA CYS A 848 -29.91 37.54 57.70
C CYS A 848 -30.21 37.89 56.22
N THR A 849 -31.33 38.53 55.90
CA THR A 849 -31.66 38.94 54.51
C THR A 849 -30.81 40.11 54.03
N LEU A 850 -30.44 41.08 54.89
CA LEU A 850 -29.48 42.14 54.55
C LEU A 850 -28.04 41.61 54.38
N CYS A 851 -27.64 40.61 55.17
CA CYS A 851 -26.35 39.93 54.99
C CYS A 851 -26.30 39.07 53.71
N VAL A 852 -27.43 38.45 53.31
CA VAL A 852 -27.53 37.67 52.06
C VAL A 852 -27.58 38.58 50.82
N LEU A 853 -28.16 39.79 50.88
CA LEU A 853 -28.17 40.74 49.75
C LEU A 853 -26.85 41.51 49.57
N LYS A 854 -25.98 41.59 50.60
CA LYS A 854 -24.64 42.20 50.47
C LYS A 854 -23.47 41.22 50.38
N CYS A 855 -23.67 39.94 50.67
CA CYS A 855 -22.66 38.88 50.52
C CYS A 855 -23.19 37.70 49.71
N LYS A 856 -23.38 37.92 48.39
CA LYS A 856 -23.15 37.00 47.26
C LYS A 856 -23.92 37.56 46.05
N LYS A 857 -23.26 38.15 45.04
CA LYS A 857 -22.51 37.42 44.01
C LYS A 857 -23.11 36.03 43.78
N PRO A 858 -23.95 35.85 42.76
CA PRO A 858 -24.82 34.69 42.66
C PRO A 858 -24.01 33.45 42.35
N THR A 859 -24.05 32.48 43.26
CA THR A 859 -24.03 31.05 42.94
C THR A 859 -25.13 30.39 43.75
N GLY A 860 -26.11 29.84 43.02
CA GLY A 860 -27.29 29.13 43.52
C GLY A 860 -28.42 29.30 42.50
N GLY A 861 -29.09 28.26 41.99
CA GLY A 861 -29.05 26.84 42.26
C GLY A 861 -30.42 26.23 41.92
N SER A 862 -30.42 24.93 41.59
CA SER A 862 -31.47 23.95 41.90
C SER A 862 -32.82 24.02 41.18
N LYS A 863 -33.24 22.89 40.56
CA LYS A 863 -34.24 21.97 41.19
C LYS A 863 -34.53 20.65 40.43
N SER A 864 -34.59 19.58 41.23
CA SER A 864 -35.63 18.54 41.30
C SER A 864 -35.74 17.36 40.30
N LYS A 865 -35.44 16.18 40.87
CA LYS A 865 -36.05 14.83 40.75
C LYS A 865 -36.07 14.07 39.41
N SER A 866 -35.45 12.88 39.50
CA SER A 866 -35.73 11.59 38.83
C SER A 866 -34.65 11.12 37.85
N LYS A 867 -34.17 9.90 38.08
CA LYS A 867 -33.23 9.09 37.28
C LYS A 867 -31.78 9.59 37.21
N VAL A 868 -30.89 8.62 37.40
CA VAL A 868 -29.50 8.65 36.92
C VAL A 868 -29.51 9.09 35.45
N GLN A 869 -28.75 10.13 35.11
CA GLN A 869 -27.78 10.21 34.00
C GLN A 869 -27.44 11.68 33.65
N ASP A 870 -26.12 11.96 33.59
CA ASP A 870 -25.35 13.01 32.89
C ASP A 870 -25.82 14.49 32.82
N TYR A 871 -24.91 15.41 33.18
CA TYR A 871 -25.06 16.86 33.07
C TYR A 871 -24.67 17.37 31.66
N GLU A 872 -25.34 18.45 31.23
CA GLU A 872 -24.99 19.46 30.19
C GLU A 872 -25.40 19.20 28.72
N LEU A 873 -26.68 19.43 28.39
CA LEU A 873 -27.07 20.20 27.20
C LEU A 873 -28.55 20.67 27.30
N ASP A 874 -28.80 21.89 27.78
CA ASP A 874 -29.93 22.68 27.28
C ASP A 874 -29.82 24.17 27.67
N HIS A 875 -30.17 25.05 26.74
CA HIS A 875 -30.14 26.52 26.77
C HIS A 875 -28.88 27.25 26.26
N LEU A 876 -28.62 27.10 24.96
CA LEU A 876 -28.33 28.24 24.07
C LEU A 876 -29.13 28.04 22.77
N ARG A 877 -30.34 28.58 22.72
CA ARG A 877 -31.06 28.88 21.48
C ARG A 877 -31.19 30.39 21.36
N CYS A 878 -30.80 30.89 20.19
CA CYS A 878 -31.22 32.13 19.55
C CYS A 878 -30.70 33.45 20.16
N GLU A 879 -29.64 34.00 19.55
CA GLU A 879 -29.67 35.12 18.60
C GLU A 879 -28.43 36.03 18.72
N THR A 880 -27.63 36.01 17.63
CA THR A 880 -26.96 37.14 16.96
C THR A 880 -26.21 38.18 17.80
N LEU A 881 -24.87 38.14 17.82
CA LEU A 881 -23.98 38.99 16.99
C LEU A 881 -22.50 38.82 17.41
N VAL A 882 -21.71 38.32 16.45
CA VAL A 882 -20.32 38.65 16.10
C VAL A 882 -19.47 39.41 17.15
N GLU A 883 -18.41 38.74 17.64
CA GLU A 883 -17.06 39.33 17.59
C GLU A 883 -15.99 38.24 17.46
N ALA A 884 -15.36 38.25 16.29
CA ALA A 884 -14.38 37.29 15.83
C ALA A 884 -12.98 37.65 16.33
N ARG A 885 -12.32 36.75 17.07
CA ARG A 885 -10.85 36.73 17.22
C ARG A 885 -10.35 35.30 17.42
N ASN A 886 -10.30 34.52 16.35
CA ASN A 886 -9.38 33.38 16.26
C ASN A 886 -8.94 33.17 14.80
N PRO A 887 -7.64 33.32 14.46
CA PRO A 887 -7.16 33.38 13.09
C PRO A 887 -7.06 32.02 12.36
N MET A 888 -7.53 30.92 12.96
CA MET A 888 -7.48 29.57 12.35
C MET A 888 -8.74 29.19 11.55
N TYR A 889 -9.76 30.04 11.49
CA TYR A 889 -11.05 29.74 10.81
C TYR A 889 -11.30 30.56 9.54
N MET A 890 -10.29 31.24 8.99
CA MET A 890 -10.47 32.19 7.88
C MET A 890 -10.09 31.67 6.49
N SER A 891 -9.93 30.35 6.29
CA SER A 891 -9.55 29.78 4.97
C SER A 891 -10.64 28.99 4.26
N SER A 892 -11.90 29.04 4.69
CA SER A 892 -12.98 28.28 4.03
C SER A 892 -14.36 28.94 4.11
N ALA A 893 -14.45 30.25 3.89
CA ALA A 893 -15.71 30.99 3.98
C ALA A 893 -16.58 30.96 2.70
N ASP A 894 -16.19 30.21 1.65
CA ASP A 894 -16.90 30.23 0.36
C ASP A 894 -17.58 28.92 -0.06
N TYR A 895 -17.70 27.91 0.82
CA TYR A 895 -18.41 26.68 0.47
C TYR A 895 -19.32 26.18 1.60
N VAL A 896 -20.62 26.45 1.46
CA VAL A 896 -21.67 25.79 2.25
C VAL A 896 -22.14 24.58 1.41
N PRO A 897 -21.90 23.33 1.85
CA PRO A 897 -22.26 22.15 1.07
C PRO A 897 -23.77 22.07 0.82
N THR A 898 -24.17 21.69 -0.39
CA THR A 898 -25.58 21.46 -0.73
C THR A 898 -26.05 20.10 -0.22
N ASP A 899 -27.37 19.90 -0.09
CA ASP A 899 -27.94 18.60 0.32
C ASP A 899 -27.55 17.44 -0.62
N ALA A 900 -27.22 17.74 -1.88
CA ALA A 900 -26.68 16.79 -2.85
C ALA A 900 -25.23 16.38 -2.51
N ASP A 901 -24.40 17.33 -2.05
CA ASP A 901 -23.03 17.06 -1.60
C ASP A 901 -23.02 16.20 -0.32
N ILE A 902 -23.96 16.44 0.58
CA ILE A 902 -24.13 15.66 1.82
C ILE A 902 -24.63 14.25 1.50
N ALA A 903 -25.49 14.09 0.50
CA ALA A 903 -25.98 12.79 0.05
C ALA A 903 -24.91 11.94 -0.67
N ALA A 904 -23.91 12.59 -1.27
CA ALA A 904 -22.77 11.95 -1.93
C ALA A 904 -21.66 11.48 -0.97
N LEU A 905 -21.74 11.84 0.32
CA LEU A 905 -20.77 11.38 1.32
C LEU A 905 -20.88 9.86 1.55
N PRO A 906 -19.74 9.15 1.66
CA PRO A 906 -19.74 7.70 1.90
C PRO A 906 -20.43 7.37 3.23
N LYS A 907 -21.52 6.58 3.16
CA LYS A 907 -22.28 6.13 4.32
C LYS A 907 -21.58 4.95 4.98
N ILE A 908 -20.70 5.23 5.94
CA ILE A 908 -20.03 4.21 6.74
C ILE A 908 -21.02 3.66 7.76
N LYS A 909 -21.24 2.34 7.75
CA LYS A 909 -22.09 1.68 8.74
C LYS A 909 -21.33 1.56 10.07
N ARG A 910 -22.04 1.61 11.20
CA ARG A 910 -21.45 1.69 12.54
C ARG A 910 -20.54 0.50 12.90
N ASP A 911 -20.81 -0.65 12.32
CA ASP A 911 -20.05 -1.91 12.42
C ASP A 911 -18.71 -1.88 11.66
N GLN A 912 -18.50 -0.90 10.77
CA GLN A 912 -17.23 -0.68 10.06
C GLN A 912 -16.26 0.26 10.80
N ILE A 913 -16.70 0.84 11.94
CA ILE A 913 -15.89 1.79 12.73
C ILE A 913 -15.42 1.11 14.01
N THR A 914 -14.12 0.82 14.08
CA THR A 914 -13.46 0.27 15.27
C THR A 914 -13.07 1.40 16.21
N LEU A 915 -13.82 1.57 17.30
CA LEU A 915 -13.58 2.61 18.29
C LEU A 915 -12.58 2.14 19.32
N VAL A 916 -11.46 2.85 19.45
CA VAL A 916 -10.28 2.34 20.15
C VAL A 916 -10.18 2.89 21.56
N LYS A 917 -10.56 4.15 21.82
CA LYS A 917 -10.40 4.75 23.14
C LYS A 917 -11.39 5.88 23.41
N PHE A 918 -12.44 5.57 24.15
CA PHE A 918 -13.39 6.56 24.65
C PHE A 918 -12.70 7.74 25.37
N LEU A 919 -12.82 8.94 24.78
CA LEU A 919 -12.26 10.19 25.29
C LEU A 919 -13.27 10.97 26.11
N GLY A 920 -14.57 10.77 25.87
CA GLY A 920 -15.66 11.38 26.63
C GLY A 920 -16.94 11.48 25.80
N SER A 921 -18.06 11.72 26.48
CA SER A 921 -19.36 11.98 25.86
C SER A 921 -19.80 13.40 26.13
N GLY A 922 -20.42 14.03 25.13
CA GLY A 922 -21.00 15.36 25.26
C GLY A 922 -22.25 15.52 24.38
N ALA A 923 -22.76 16.74 24.35
CA ALA A 923 -23.91 17.22 23.59
C ALA A 923 -24.10 16.68 22.16
N PHE A 924 -23.01 16.37 21.46
CA PHE A 924 -23.00 15.96 20.06
C PHE A 924 -22.61 14.49 19.85
N GLY A 925 -22.58 13.69 20.92
CA GLY A 925 -22.31 12.25 20.88
C GLY A 925 -21.08 11.83 21.68
N GLU A 926 -20.78 10.54 21.56
CA GLU A 926 -19.62 9.89 22.18
C GLU A 926 -18.37 10.06 21.30
N VAL A 927 -17.27 10.50 21.91
CA VAL A 927 -15.97 10.65 21.24
C VAL A 927 -15.05 9.51 21.70
N PHE A 928 -14.50 8.76 20.75
CA PHE A 928 -13.66 7.57 20.97
C PHE A 928 -12.30 7.64 20.27
#